data_AF-A0A2T0A082-F1
#
_entry.id   AF-A0A2T0A082-F1
#
_cell.length_a   1.000
_cell.length_b   1.000
_cell.length_c   1.000
_cell.angle_alpha   90.00
_cell.angle_beta   90.00
_cell.angle_gamma   90.00
#
_symmetry.space_group_name_H-M   'P 1'
#
loop_
_entity.id
_entity.type
_entity.pdbx_description
1 polymer ?
#
loop_
_entity_poly.entity_id
_entity_poly.type
_entity_poly.pdbx_seq_one_letter_code
_entity_poly.pdbx_strand_id
1 'polypeptide(L)'
;MTTQDILPLVPATLPVVVLDFLLRSLTHTNPTRRRSALVLFVLLLILSSRSLFSLHARLNPPIVPQPSLYDLEDSLARTYVPSPPTAQQQANHARLSSLISSRKSAYSHARFTHSALRGDGSPVVGVTAVVLHWKRRKGLELVLRHVARYPFIREIIVWNNRPGVDLTKEDFTILPPPDSTLPPASLRIVNSPSNVHDAGKHLACSMATYSHCYFNDDDWLNVYMDTTYTKYLECCAGQGVTGGSEGGRISSNTLPIIHLEHRRWRFSNPDIDLHTGFTWLGTGSFAPRSLSTRFLTQQSVSPIPLSRSQSLTADMFFSLWANTYPEQMPNELVGVDVEGGEVGWSRGEGVDQWAVVYSNIRTALRTLSLTLSLSTSSSPSNSLTPHPFPLAPPPAESLTRAPCANDACLFVTSLTPFPGAEELRGSYEETPAGEWEKRGWFGGGKKDEEAREFERTMRRSGVERTSGRDERPSFDPLARGWSVREHEARFNSLGGGGGRAFPDEQWWVKNGSWHLAVDGRGVQTCWESFRPPEADDHFGLTLVTPRVVKDLTLTGSLDLANVVGWEDVTSGSESWEVFSVRGDGTGGWVRRASSVFKGREDKADEGVRGPQEPRSLLSAPRIVPLDATTLSVTISLEPILTPTTYALEDEGNIEIDEEGREVAIRKIKVVSRGRKRERVRVCGWDLDGWRV
;
A
#
# COMPACT_ATOMS: atom_id res chain seq x y z
N MET A 1 30.10 49.53 6.63
CA MET A 1 31.41 50.20 6.71
C MET A 1 32.31 49.60 5.66
N THR A 2 32.61 50.40 4.63
CA THR A 2 33.42 50.07 3.46
C THR A 2 34.90 50.00 3.82
N THR A 3 35.61 49.03 3.26
CA THR A 3 37.05 48.78 3.44
C THR A 3 37.92 49.82 2.72
N GLN A 4 37.79 51.11 3.08
CA GLN A 4 38.59 52.19 2.49
C GLN A 4 39.38 53.07 3.48
N ASP A 5 39.29 52.88 4.79
CA ASP A 5 39.81 53.88 5.75
C ASP A 5 41.02 53.49 6.61
N ILE A 6 41.85 52.51 6.23
CA ILE A 6 43.08 52.18 7.01
C ILE A 6 44.38 52.35 6.21
N LEU A 7 44.33 52.58 4.90
CA LEU A 7 45.53 52.61 4.06
C LEU A 7 46.32 53.94 3.93
N PRO A 8 45.91 55.13 4.43
CA PRO A 8 46.74 56.33 4.28
C PRO A 8 47.70 56.63 5.45
N LEU A 9 47.78 55.79 6.50
CA LEU A 9 48.59 56.08 7.70
C LEU A 9 49.85 55.23 7.89
N VAL A 10 50.23 54.39 6.92
CA VAL A 10 51.58 53.79 6.94
C VAL A 10 52.48 54.68 6.07
N PRO A 11 53.43 55.43 6.67
CA PRO A 11 54.37 56.22 5.88
C PRO A 11 55.06 55.29 4.89
N ALA A 12 55.15 55.68 3.61
CA ALA A 12 55.88 54.94 2.57
C ALA A 12 57.37 54.67 2.93
N THR A 13 57.85 55.26 4.02
CA THR A 13 59.19 55.10 4.59
C THR A 13 59.29 53.96 5.61
N LEU A 14 58.20 53.46 6.21
CA LEU A 14 58.27 52.44 7.27
C LEU A 14 58.85 51.09 6.78
N PRO A 15 58.43 50.54 5.62
CA PRO A 15 59.02 49.31 5.09
C PRO A 15 60.51 49.48 4.75
N VAL A 16 60.89 50.65 4.24
CA VAL A 16 62.27 50.98 3.86
C VAL A 16 63.17 51.14 5.10
N VAL A 17 62.66 51.76 6.17
CA VAL A 17 63.38 51.91 7.45
C VAL A 17 63.55 50.55 8.15
N VAL A 18 62.53 49.69 8.11
CA VAL A 18 62.62 48.33 8.66
C VAL A 18 63.61 47.49 7.84
N LEU A 19 63.59 47.59 6.51
CA LEU A 19 64.53 46.87 5.65
C LEU A 19 65.99 47.35 5.85
N ASP A 20 66.22 48.67 5.97
CA ASP A 20 67.56 49.23 6.24
C ASP A 20 68.06 48.85 7.65
N PHE A 21 67.19 48.86 8.66
CA PHE A 21 67.52 48.39 10.00
C PHE A 21 67.85 46.89 10.05
N LEU A 22 67.11 46.07 9.30
CA LEU A 22 67.38 44.63 9.17
C LEU A 22 68.68 44.36 8.43
N LEU A 23 68.92 45.04 7.31
CA LEU A 23 70.16 44.92 6.54
C LEU A 23 71.38 45.36 7.36
N ARG A 24 71.30 46.46 8.11
CA ARG A 24 72.38 46.91 9.02
C ARG A 24 72.61 45.96 10.17
N SER A 25 71.56 45.41 10.76
CA SER A 25 71.66 44.43 11.85
C SER A 25 72.21 43.08 11.38
N LEU A 26 71.88 42.68 10.16
CA LEU A 26 72.36 41.46 9.50
C LEU A 26 73.72 41.63 8.82
N THR A 27 74.31 42.82 8.74
CA THR A 27 75.66 43.06 8.19
C THR A 27 76.66 43.52 9.24
N HIS A 28 76.25 43.60 10.52
CA HIS A 28 77.12 44.01 11.62
C HIS A 28 78.29 43.04 11.80
N THR A 29 79.49 43.61 12.03
CA THR A 29 80.76 42.88 12.20
C THR A 29 80.83 42.01 13.46
N ASN A 30 79.86 42.10 14.39
CA ASN A 30 79.84 41.34 15.63
C ASN A 30 78.88 40.14 15.51
N PRO A 31 79.37 38.88 15.57
CA PRO A 31 78.57 37.69 15.33
C PRO A 31 77.45 37.47 16.36
N THR A 32 77.60 37.94 17.60
CA THR A 32 76.57 37.81 18.65
C THR A 32 75.38 38.73 18.41
N ARG A 33 75.61 39.97 17.96
CA ARG A 33 74.55 40.91 17.56
C ARG A 33 73.79 40.42 16.33
N ARG A 34 74.50 39.84 15.36
CA ARG A 34 73.90 39.25 14.15
C ARG A 34 72.94 38.10 14.49
N ARG A 35 73.37 37.19 15.36
CA ARG A 35 72.53 36.07 15.84
C ARG A 35 71.32 36.56 16.64
N SER A 36 71.52 37.52 17.54
CA SER A 36 70.44 38.08 18.37
C SER A 36 69.39 38.81 17.52
N ALA A 37 69.82 39.59 16.52
CA ALA A 37 68.92 40.26 15.59
C ALA A 37 68.14 39.27 14.72
N LEU A 38 68.77 38.17 14.28
CA LEU A 38 68.11 37.14 13.50
C LEU A 38 67.06 36.38 14.33
N VAL A 39 67.34 36.09 15.61
CA VAL A 39 66.35 35.50 16.54
C VAL A 39 65.16 36.43 16.77
N LEU A 40 65.39 37.73 17.01
CA LEU A 40 64.33 38.72 17.16
C LEU A 40 63.48 38.87 15.90
N PHE A 41 64.10 38.82 14.72
CA PHE A 41 63.39 38.87 13.45
C PHE A 41 62.51 37.64 13.23
N VAL A 42 63.01 36.44 13.53
CA VAL A 42 62.23 35.20 13.47
C VAL A 42 61.07 35.24 14.47
N LEU A 43 61.28 35.74 15.69
CA LEU A 43 60.21 35.92 16.68
C LEU A 43 59.14 36.92 16.19
N LEU A 44 59.54 38.03 15.57
CA LEU A 44 58.63 38.99 14.96
C LEU A 44 57.81 38.39 13.81
N LEU A 45 58.42 37.56 12.97
CA LEU A 45 57.72 36.82 11.91
C LEU A 45 56.72 35.80 12.47
N ILE A 46 57.08 35.10 13.55
CA ILE A 46 56.17 34.17 14.23
C ILE A 46 55.00 34.91 14.89
N LEU A 47 55.25 36.05 15.53
CA LEU A 47 54.20 36.85 16.18
C LEU A 47 53.27 37.52 15.16
N SER A 48 53.83 38.03 14.06
CA SER A 48 53.04 38.63 12.97
C SER A 48 52.21 37.59 12.23
N SER A 49 52.77 36.42 11.92
CA SER A 49 51.99 35.31 11.33
C SER A 49 50.87 34.82 12.27
N ARG A 50 51.13 34.66 13.57
CA ARG A 50 50.07 34.34 14.55
C ARG A 50 48.98 35.40 14.63
N SER A 51 49.35 36.68 14.57
CA SER A 51 48.40 37.80 14.57
C SER A 51 47.56 37.81 13.30
N LEU A 52 48.18 37.55 12.13
CA LEU A 52 47.50 37.39 10.84
C LEU A 52 46.55 36.19 10.83
N PHE A 53 46.95 35.04 11.38
CA PHE A 53 46.07 33.88 11.53
C PHE A 53 44.89 34.16 12.46
N SER A 54 45.13 34.83 13.60
CA SER A 54 44.05 35.22 14.51
C SER A 54 43.11 36.25 13.91
N LEU A 55 43.62 37.19 13.11
CA LEU A 55 42.81 38.19 12.42
C LEU A 55 41.99 37.54 11.30
N HIS A 56 42.59 36.63 10.53
CA HIS A 56 41.92 35.85 9.50
C HIS A 56 40.80 34.99 10.08
N ALA A 57 41.03 34.33 11.22
CA ALA A 57 40.00 33.54 11.91
C ALA A 57 38.85 34.38 12.49
N ARG A 58 39.11 35.67 12.83
CA ARG A 58 38.05 36.59 13.29
C ARG A 58 37.27 37.23 12.14
N LEU A 59 37.94 37.53 11.03
CA LEU A 59 37.31 38.11 9.83
C LEU A 59 36.55 37.06 9.02
N ASN A 60 37.01 35.81 9.06
CA ASN A 60 36.34 34.64 8.49
C ASN A 60 36.02 33.65 9.63
N PRO A 61 35.04 33.96 10.50
CA PRO A 61 34.61 32.99 11.49
C PRO A 61 34.21 31.71 10.75
N PRO A 62 34.56 30.51 11.25
CA PRO A 62 34.10 29.27 10.65
C PRO A 62 32.57 29.34 10.59
N ILE A 63 32.03 29.17 9.38
CA ILE A 63 30.58 29.07 9.18
C ILE A 63 30.15 27.86 10.00
N VAL A 64 29.55 28.10 11.18
CA VAL A 64 28.91 27.04 11.94
C VAL A 64 27.72 26.60 11.07
N PRO A 65 27.72 25.35 10.56
CA PRO A 65 26.59 24.88 9.79
C PRO A 65 25.35 25.00 10.68
N GLN A 66 24.34 25.72 10.23
CA GLN A 66 23.05 25.67 10.90
C GLN A 66 22.59 24.21 10.91
N PRO A 67 22.17 23.65 12.06
CA PRO A 67 21.67 22.28 12.11
C PRO A 67 20.53 22.14 11.10
N SER A 68 20.53 21.04 10.35
CA SER A 68 19.44 20.78 9.42
C SER A 68 18.13 20.60 10.20
N LEU A 69 16.99 20.76 9.52
CA LEU A 69 15.67 20.48 10.14
C LEU A 69 15.62 19.06 10.72
N TYR A 70 16.29 18.09 10.10
CA TYR A 70 16.38 16.72 10.57
C TYR A 70 17.22 16.58 11.84
N ASP A 71 18.32 17.32 11.94
CA ASP A 71 19.14 17.32 13.17
C ASP A 71 18.34 17.90 14.34
N LEU A 72 17.49 18.90 14.06
CA LEU A 72 16.55 19.44 15.04
C LEU A 72 15.46 18.43 15.42
N GLU A 73 14.83 17.76 14.45
CA GLU A 73 13.85 16.69 14.70
C GLU A 73 14.44 15.54 15.52
N ASP A 74 15.63 15.08 15.17
CA ASP A 74 16.35 14.04 15.91
C ASP A 74 16.71 14.51 17.33
N SER A 75 17.11 15.77 17.49
CA SER A 75 17.38 16.36 18.81
C SER A 75 16.13 16.45 19.69
N LEU A 76 14.99 16.82 19.09
CA LEU A 76 13.69 16.82 19.76
C LEU A 76 13.24 15.39 20.11
N ALA A 77 13.49 14.42 19.23
CA ALA A 77 13.17 13.02 19.48
C ALA A 77 14.01 12.42 20.60
N ARG A 78 15.31 12.76 20.69
CA ARG A 78 16.21 12.33 21.77
C ARG A 78 15.79 12.86 23.14
N THR A 79 15.20 14.05 23.18
CA THR A 79 14.73 14.70 24.42
C THR A 79 13.27 14.39 24.75
N TYR A 80 12.58 13.64 23.89
CA TYR A 80 11.17 13.31 24.08
C TYR A 80 10.96 12.38 25.28
N VAL A 81 10.12 12.83 26.21
CA VAL A 81 9.63 12.06 27.36
C VAL A 81 8.13 11.81 27.17
N PRO A 82 7.67 10.55 27.16
CA PRO A 82 6.26 10.24 27.01
C PRO A 82 5.46 10.67 28.24
N SER A 83 4.27 11.22 28.02
CA SER A 83 3.36 11.55 29.12
C SER A 83 2.73 10.27 29.69
N PRO A 84 2.37 10.25 30.99
CA PRO A 84 1.60 9.15 31.56
C PRO A 84 0.30 8.90 30.77
N PRO A 85 -0.13 7.63 30.59
CA PRO A 85 -1.34 7.33 29.85
C PRO A 85 -2.59 7.79 30.62
N THR A 86 -3.55 8.36 29.89
CA THR A 86 -4.86 8.74 30.44
C THR A 86 -5.69 7.52 30.83
N ALA A 87 -6.76 7.71 31.63
CA ALA A 87 -7.69 6.62 31.97
C ALA A 87 -8.32 5.96 30.72
N GLN A 88 -8.62 6.76 29.69
CA GLN A 88 -9.14 6.26 28.41
C GLN A 88 -8.09 5.40 27.68
N GLN A 89 -6.83 5.81 27.68
CA GLN A 89 -5.73 5.05 27.07
C GLN A 89 -5.46 3.73 27.82
N GLN A 90 -5.56 3.72 29.15
CA GLN A 90 -5.45 2.51 29.96
C GLN A 90 -6.60 1.54 29.69
N ALA A 91 -7.84 2.04 29.62
CA ALA A 91 -9.00 1.23 29.24
C ALA A 91 -8.87 0.69 27.80
N ASN A 92 -8.36 1.51 26.88
CA ASN A 92 -8.11 1.09 25.51
C ASN A 92 -7.04 -0.01 25.45
N HIS A 93 -5.96 0.11 26.21
CA HIS A 93 -4.93 -0.93 26.31
C HIS A 93 -5.52 -2.28 26.77
N ALA A 94 -6.37 -2.28 27.80
CA ALA A 94 -7.04 -3.49 28.27
C ALA A 94 -7.96 -4.09 27.19
N ARG A 95 -8.75 -3.24 26.52
CA ARG A 95 -9.62 -3.64 25.41
C ARG A 95 -8.84 -4.26 24.25
N LEU A 96 -7.74 -3.63 23.82
CA LEU A 96 -6.88 -4.13 22.75
C LEU A 96 -6.18 -5.43 23.14
N SER A 97 -5.72 -5.55 24.39
CA SER A 97 -5.14 -6.79 24.90
C SER A 97 -6.13 -7.95 24.86
N SER A 98 -7.39 -7.70 25.24
CA SER A 98 -8.48 -8.68 25.15
C SER A 98 -8.79 -9.05 23.70
N LEU A 99 -8.87 -8.06 22.82
CA LEU A 99 -9.11 -8.26 21.39
C LEU A 99 -8.01 -9.10 20.76
N ILE A 100 -6.74 -8.83 21.04
CA ILE A 100 -5.61 -9.62 20.54
C ILE A 100 -5.71 -11.05 21.06
N SER A 101 -6.00 -11.22 22.35
CA SER A 101 -6.06 -12.53 22.99
C SER A 101 -7.19 -13.41 22.45
N SER A 102 -8.30 -12.82 21.97
CA SER A 102 -9.42 -13.55 21.37
C SER A 102 -9.19 -13.96 19.91
N ARG A 103 -8.22 -13.36 19.22
CA ARG A 103 -7.96 -13.67 17.81
C ARG A 103 -7.20 -14.99 17.67
N LYS A 104 -7.59 -15.82 16.72
CA LYS A 104 -6.89 -17.05 16.36
C LYS A 104 -6.94 -17.18 14.85
N SER A 105 -5.80 -17.53 14.26
CA SER A 105 -5.76 -17.74 12.82
C SER A 105 -6.61 -18.94 12.40
N ALA A 106 -7.36 -18.79 11.33
CA ALA A 106 -8.08 -19.85 10.63
C ALA A 106 -7.13 -20.81 9.89
N TYR A 107 -5.90 -20.39 9.64
CA TYR A 107 -4.89 -21.24 9.02
C TYR A 107 -4.30 -22.23 10.01
N SER A 108 -4.27 -23.51 9.62
CA SER A 108 -3.58 -24.54 10.41
C SER A 108 -2.07 -24.32 10.41
N HIS A 109 -1.47 -24.31 11.61
CA HIS A 109 -0.04 -24.15 11.81
C HIS A 109 0.80 -25.26 11.14
N ALA A 110 0.22 -26.45 10.92
CA ALA A 110 0.90 -27.55 10.24
C ALA A 110 1.38 -27.17 8.82
N ARG A 111 0.67 -26.26 8.15
CA ARG A 111 1.01 -25.75 6.81
C ARG A 111 2.23 -24.82 6.79
N PHE A 112 2.70 -24.37 7.96
CA PHE A 112 3.80 -23.39 8.10
C PHE A 112 5.03 -23.99 8.76
N THR A 113 5.12 -25.31 8.77
CA THR A 113 6.35 -26.01 9.11
C THR A 113 7.43 -25.70 8.06
N HIS A 114 8.69 -25.77 8.48
CA HIS A 114 9.81 -25.43 7.60
C HIS A 114 9.88 -26.33 6.34
N SER A 115 9.47 -27.59 6.45
CA SER A 115 9.35 -28.50 5.29
C SER A 115 8.22 -28.09 4.35
N ALA A 116 7.05 -27.72 4.89
CA ALA A 116 5.89 -27.32 4.08
C ALA A 116 6.17 -26.06 3.26
N LEU A 117 6.86 -25.07 3.85
CA LEU A 117 7.18 -23.81 3.18
C LEU A 117 8.24 -23.94 2.08
N ARG A 118 9.05 -25.00 2.07
CA ARG A 118 10.11 -25.23 1.07
C ARG A 118 9.65 -26.04 -0.15
N GLY A 119 8.43 -26.57 -0.15
CA GLY A 119 7.93 -27.33 -1.30
C GLY A 119 7.63 -26.40 -2.48
N ASP A 120 8.10 -26.76 -3.68
CA ASP A 120 7.99 -25.98 -4.94
C ASP A 120 6.55 -25.77 -5.46
N GLY A 121 5.53 -26.10 -4.66
CA GLY A 121 4.11 -25.87 -4.95
C GLY A 121 3.28 -25.60 -3.68
N SER A 122 3.91 -25.08 -2.63
CA SER A 122 3.20 -24.77 -1.38
C SER A 122 2.05 -23.78 -1.64
N PRO A 123 0.80 -24.09 -1.22
CA PRO A 123 -0.34 -23.18 -1.38
C PRO A 123 -0.29 -22.00 -0.40
N VAL A 124 0.76 -21.92 0.43
CA VAL A 124 0.99 -20.89 1.45
C VAL A 124 2.45 -20.45 1.44
N VAL A 125 2.70 -19.25 1.95
CA VAL A 125 4.04 -18.67 2.06
C VAL A 125 4.35 -18.20 3.48
N GLY A 126 5.61 -18.33 3.89
CA GLY A 126 6.12 -17.70 5.10
C GLY A 126 6.35 -16.22 4.88
N VAL A 127 6.10 -15.41 5.91
CA VAL A 127 6.12 -13.95 5.82
C VAL A 127 6.99 -13.35 6.93
N THR A 128 7.72 -12.31 6.56
CA THR A 128 8.39 -11.41 7.51
C THR A 128 7.50 -10.21 7.81
N ALA A 129 7.08 -10.03 9.06
CA ALA A 129 6.45 -8.79 9.48
C ALA A 129 7.52 -7.69 9.64
N VAL A 130 7.31 -6.56 9.01
CA VAL A 130 8.11 -5.35 9.12
C VAL A 130 7.29 -4.33 9.87
N VAL A 131 7.71 -4.04 11.10
CA VAL A 131 7.02 -3.11 12.00
C VAL A 131 7.84 -1.83 12.11
N LEU A 132 7.27 -0.72 11.66
CA LEU A 132 7.90 0.59 11.81
C LEU A 132 7.55 1.15 13.20
N HIS A 133 8.58 1.44 13.99
CA HIS A 133 8.42 1.97 15.34
C HIS A 133 8.96 3.39 15.44
N TRP A 134 8.25 4.24 16.17
CA TRP A 134 8.71 5.57 16.54
C TRP A 134 8.76 5.74 18.06
N LYS A 135 7.76 6.41 18.67
CA LYS A 135 7.79 6.76 20.10
C LYS A 135 7.01 5.79 20.99
N ARG A 136 6.18 4.92 20.39
CA ARG A 136 5.09 4.22 21.08
C ARG A 136 5.45 2.82 21.55
N ARG A 137 6.09 2.66 22.72
CA ARG A 137 6.65 1.34 23.11
C ARG A 137 5.56 0.33 23.47
N LYS A 138 4.53 0.71 24.23
CA LYS A 138 3.36 -0.14 24.54
C LYS A 138 2.53 -0.43 23.29
N GLY A 139 2.44 0.53 22.37
CA GLY A 139 1.78 0.33 21.09
C GLY A 139 2.49 -0.74 20.27
N LEU A 140 3.82 -0.62 20.16
CA LEU A 140 4.69 -1.62 19.54
C LEU A 140 4.51 -3.01 20.20
N GLU A 141 4.49 -3.11 21.53
CA GLU A 141 4.26 -4.39 22.22
C GLU A 141 2.94 -5.05 21.79
N LEU A 142 1.84 -4.29 21.73
CA LEU A 142 0.54 -4.81 21.29
C LEU A 142 0.58 -5.27 19.83
N VAL A 143 1.21 -4.51 18.94
CA VAL A 143 1.36 -4.87 17.52
C VAL A 143 2.18 -6.16 17.38
N LEU A 144 3.31 -6.27 18.08
CA LEU A 144 4.15 -7.48 18.06
C LEU A 144 3.42 -8.70 18.58
N ARG A 145 2.69 -8.56 19.71
CA ARG A 145 1.86 -9.62 20.27
C ARG A 145 0.77 -10.07 19.32
N HIS A 146 0.21 -9.16 18.52
CA HIS A 146 -0.83 -9.46 17.56
C HIS A 146 -0.32 -10.18 16.32
N VAL A 147 0.70 -9.64 15.65
CA VAL A 147 1.21 -10.24 14.41
C VAL A 147 1.78 -11.64 14.66
N ALA A 148 2.36 -11.89 15.83
CA ALA A 148 2.90 -13.19 16.22
C ALA A 148 1.83 -14.29 16.40
N ARG A 149 0.53 -13.93 16.47
CA ARG A 149 -0.55 -14.92 16.60
C ARG A 149 -0.83 -15.68 15.30
N TYR A 150 -0.32 -15.21 14.18
CA TYR A 150 -0.60 -15.77 12.87
C TYR A 150 0.54 -16.69 12.43
N PRO A 151 0.26 -17.95 12.05
CA PRO A 151 1.29 -18.96 11.79
C PRO A 151 2.14 -18.66 10.55
N PHE A 152 1.64 -17.85 9.62
CA PHE A 152 2.38 -17.39 8.45
C PHE A 152 3.43 -16.31 8.77
N ILE A 153 3.35 -15.62 9.93
CA ILE A 153 4.40 -14.70 10.38
C ILE A 153 5.50 -15.54 11.03
N ARG A 154 6.67 -15.59 10.39
CA ARG A 154 7.81 -16.42 10.82
C ARG A 154 9.01 -15.61 11.28
N GLU A 155 9.11 -14.37 10.82
CA GLU A 155 10.12 -13.40 11.21
C GLU A 155 9.43 -12.06 11.49
N ILE A 156 9.94 -11.32 12.47
CA ILE A 156 9.53 -9.95 12.72
C ILE A 156 10.78 -9.07 12.74
N ILE A 157 10.79 -8.03 11.90
CA ILE A 157 11.80 -6.98 11.90
C ILE A 157 11.17 -5.70 12.42
N VAL A 158 11.62 -5.24 13.58
CA VAL A 158 11.27 -3.90 14.08
C VAL A 158 12.32 -2.92 13.58
N TRP A 159 11.88 -1.94 12.80
CA TRP A 159 12.70 -0.79 12.48
C TRP A 159 12.42 0.31 13.49
N ASN A 160 13.32 0.50 14.46
CA ASN A 160 13.20 1.53 15.47
C ASN A 160 13.75 2.85 14.93
N ASN A 161 12.85 3.77 14.58
CA ASN A 161 13.22 5.10 14.13
C ASN A 161 13.66 6.02 15.28
N ARG A 162 13.46 5.67 16.56
CA ARG A 162 13.71 6.60 17.68
C ARG A 162 15.20 6.79 17.96
N PRO A 163 15.79 7.95 17.61
CA PRO A 163 17.21 8.19 17.87
C PRO A 163 17.46 8.31 19.38
N GLY A 164 18.56 7.70 19.84
CA GLY A 164 19.00 7.77 21.24
C GLY A 164 18.29 6.83 22.21
N VAL A 165 17.35 6.01 21.74
CA VAL A 165 16.74 4.94 22.54
C VAL A 165 16.86 3.64 21.76
N ASP A 166 17.76 2.77 22.20
CA ASP A 166 17.93 1.46 21.60
C ASP A 166 16.92 0.48 22.20
N LEU A 167 16.25 -0.26 21.33
CA LEU A 167 15.45 -1.41 21.70
C LEU A 167 16.30 -2.70 21.60
N THR A 168 15.98 -3.65 22.46
CA THR A 168 16.61 -4.96 22.58
C THR A 168 15.56 -6.05 22.46
N LYS A 169 15.96 -7.29 22.17
CA LYS A 169 14.97 -8.37 21.99
C LYS A 169 14.29 -8.70 23.31
N GLU A 170 15.01 -8.53 24.41
CA GLU A 170 14.59 -8.75 25.78
C GLU A 170 13.48 -7.78 26.21
N ASP A 171 13.32 -6.66 25.50
CA ASP A 171 12.22 -5.72 25.72
C ASP A 171 10.85 -6.29 25.34
N PHE A 172 10.80 -7.38 24.55
CA PHE A 172 9.57 -7.93 24.00
C PHE A 172 9.50 -9.46 24.13
N THR A 173 8.35 -9.95 24.62
CA THR A 173 8.08 -11.39 24.65
C THR A 173 7.27 -11.80 23.42
N ILE A 174 7.89 -12.54 22.51
CA ILE A 174 7.21 -13.13 21.35
C ILE A 174 6.80 -14.55 21.70
N LEU A 175 5.50 -14.80 21.74
CA LEU A 175 4.93 -16.12 22.00
C LEU A 175 4.69 -16.87 20.68
N PRO A 176 4.66 -18.21 20.70
CA PRO A 176 4.16 -18.99 19.57
C PRO A 176 2.70 -18.62 19.25
N PRO A 177 2.24 -18.90 18.01
CA PRO A 177 0.82 -18.84 17.69
C PRO A 177 0.00 -19.72 18.68
N PRO A 178 -1.23 -19.32 19.02
CA PRO A 178 -2.08 -20.11 19.92
C PRO A 178 -2.29 -21.53 19.41
N ASP A 179 -2.25 -22.50 20.33
CA ASP A 179 -2.46 -23.93 20.05
C ASP A 179 -1.52 -24.51 18.96
N SER A 180 -0.30 -23.96 18.85
CA SER A 180 0.65 -24.31 17.80
C SER A 180 1.90 -24.99 18.34
N THR A 181 2.43 -25.92 17.55
CA THR A 181 3.75 -26.54 17.76
C THR A 181 4.89 -25.78 17.07
N LEU A 182 4.58 -24.70 16.34
CA LEU A 182 5.60 -23.87 15.70
C LEU A 182 6.40 -23.09 16.74
N PRO A 183 7.70 -22.85 16.51
CA PRO A 183 8.45 -21.93 17.35
C PRO A 183 7.94 -20.49 17.17
N PRO A 184 8.16 -19.62 18.19
CA PRO A 184 7.90 -18.19 18.08
C PRO A 184 8.57 -17.58 16.84
N ALA A 185 7.98 -16.53 16.28
CA ALA A 185 8.58 -15.79 15.19
C ALA A 185 9.93 -15.20 15.63
N SER A 186 10.94 -15.25 14.75
CA SER A 186 12.26 -14.70 15.09
C SER A 186 12.21 -13.18 15.09
N LEU A 187 12.53 -12.55 16.23
CA LEU A 187 12.59 -11.10 16.35
C LEU A 187 13.98 -10.56 15.98
N ARG A 188 14.02 -9.57 15.08
CA ARG A 188 15.18 -8.74 14.76
C ARG A 188 14.82 -7.27 14.98
N ILE A 189 15.70 -6.52 15.61
CA ILE A 189 15.52 -5.09 15.86
C ILE A 189 16.65 -4.36 15.15
N VAL A 190 16.30 -3.32 14.40
CA VAL A 190 17.24 -2.39 13.78
C VAL A 190 17.04 -1.02 14.44
N ASN A 191 18.01 -0.61 15.25
CA ASN A 191 18.00 0.72 15.89
C ASN A 191 18.63 1.74 14.94
N SER A 192 17.81 2.67 14.45
CA SER A 192 18.25 3.72 13.54
C SER A 192 18.87 4.89 14.32
N PRO A 193 20.03 5.42 13.91
CA PRO A 193 20.67 6.56 14.58
C PRO A 193 19.90 7.88 14.40
N SER A 194 18.94 7.92 13.47
CA SER A 194 18.09 9.05 13.09
C SER A 194 16.69 8.57 12.69
N ASN A 195 15.70 9.47 12.70
CA ASN A 195 14.39 9.15 12.11
C ASN A 195 14.50 9.03 10.58
N VAL A 196 14.32 7.81 10.04
CA VAL A 196 14.28 7.61 8.58
C VAL A 196 12.87 7.43 8.04
N HIS A 197 11.85 7.74 8.85
CA HIS A 197 10.44 7.67 8.49
C HIS A 197 10.09 6.33 7.82
N ASP A 198 9.38 6.36 6.68
CA ASP A 198 8.90 5.19 5.98
C ASP A 198 10.01 4.39 5.28
N ALA A 199 11.16 5.01 4.99
CA ALA A 199 12.27 4.33 4.33
C ALA A 199 12.73 3.08 5.11
N GLY A 200 12.60 3.10 6.44
CA GLY A 200 12.90 1.96 7.32
C GLY A 200 12.13 0.69 6.95
N LYS A 201 10.87 0.82 6.49
CA LYS A 201 10.03 -0.32 6.05
C LYS A 201 10.69 -1.07 4.90
N HIS A 202 11.13 -0.35 3.88
CA HIS A 202 11.70 -0.96 2.66
C HIS A 202 13.11 -1.49 2.88
N LEU A 203 13.92 -0.79 3.69
CA LEU A 203 15.22 -1.29 4.13
C LEU A 203 15.04 -2.62 4.87
N ALA A 204 14.15 -2.68 5.87
CA ALA A 204 13.85 -3.90 6.62
C ALA A 204 13.32 -5.04 5.72
N CYS A 205 12.36 -4.76 4.84
CA CYS A 205 11.83 -5.79 3.94
C CYS A 205 12.91 -6.30 2.97
N SER A 206 13.75 -5.43 2.41
CA SER A 206 14.82 -5.84 1.49
C SER A 206 15.82 -6.83 2.09
N MET A 207 16.04 -6.76 3.41
CA MET A 207 16.91 -7.67 4.17
C MET A 207 16.17 -8.82 4.85
N ALA A 208 14.86 -8.97 4.61
CA ALA A 208 14.03 -10.02 5.20
C ALA A 208 14.50 -11.41 4.79
N THR A 209 14.31 -12.39 5.68
CA THR A 209 14.65 -13.80 5.41
C THR A 209 13.66 -14.41 4.42
N TYR A 210 12.37 -14.09 4.53
CA TYR A 210 11.32 -14.61 3.65
C TYR A 210 11.14 -13.74 2.40
N SER A 211 10.65 -14.34 1.33
CA SER A 211 10.35 -13.66 0.06
C SER A 211 9.12 -12.75 0.09
N HIS A 212 8.39 -12.74 1.21
CA HIS A 212 7.15 -11.99 1.38
C HIS A 212 7.20 -11.18 2.68
N CYS A 213 6.78 -9.92 2.60
CA CYS A 213 6.75 -9.00 3.72
C CYS A 213 5.32 -8.60 4.06
N TYR A 214 5.08 -8.34 5.34
CA TYR A 214 3.88 -7.68 5.86
C TYR A 214 4.28 -6.38 6.55
N PHE A 215 3.77 -5.24 6.12
CA PHE A 215 4.08 -3.92 6.67
C PHE A 215 3.00 -3.48 7.65
N ASN A 216 3.39 -2.94 8.80
CA ASN A 216 2.48 -2.34 9.77
C ASN A 216 3.21 -1.27 10.60
N ASP A 217 2.52 -0.19 10.94
CA ASP A 217 3.01 0.86 11.84
C ASP A 217 2.65 0.54 13.30
N ASP A 218 3.28 1.22 14.26
CA ASP A 218 3.06 1.01 15.69
C ASP A 218 1.78 1.67 16.25
N ASP A 219 0.90 2.21 15.40
CA ASP A 219 -0.41 2.77 15.76
C ASP A 219 -1.63 2.12 15.16
N TRP A 220 -1.46 1.04 14.40
CA TRP A 220 -2.59 0.32 13.81
C TRP A 220 -2.53 -1.15 14.16
N LEU A 221 -3.70 -1.69 14.47
CA LEU A 221 -3.94 -3.11 14.65
C LEU A 221 -4.85 -3.59 13.50
N ASN A 222 -4.25 -4.19 12.47
CA ASN A 222 -5.02 -4.85 11.42
C ASN A 222 -5.55 -6.19 11.94
N VAL A 223 -6.80 -6.25 12.37
CA VAL A 223 -7.43 -7.48 12.88
C VAL A 223 -7.95 -8.44 11.79
N TYR A 224 -7.65 -8.14 10.52
CA TYR A 224 -8.12 -8.86 9.34
C TYR A 224 -6.96 -9.57 8.62
N MET A 225 -6.10 -10.22 9.38
CA MET A 225 -4.82 -10.75 8.88
C MET A 225 -5.01 -11.99 8.00
N ASP A 226 -5.86 -12.93 8.38
CA ASP A 226 -6.09 -14.16 7.61
C ASP A 226 -6.73 -13.86 6.26
N THR A 227 -7.69 -12.94 6.25
CA THR A 227 -8.38 -12.52 5.03
C THR A 227 -7.47 -11.69 4.13
N THR A 228 -6.69 -10.75 4.69
CA THR A 228 -5.70 -9.98 3.92
C THR A 228 -4.62 -10.91 3.34
N TYR A 229 -4.20 -11.92 4.10
CA TYR A 229 -3.27 -12.96 3.65
C TYR A 229 -3.90 -13.85 2.58
N THR A 230 -5.14 -14.31 2.75
CA THR A 230 -5.88 -15.10 1.75
C THR A 230 -5.97 -14.36 0.42
N LYS A 231 -6.34 -13.07 0.47
CA LYS A 231 -6.36 -12.19 -0.68
C LYS A 231 -4.98 -12.08 -1.32
N TYR A 232 -3.94 -11.90 -0.50
CA TYR A 232 -2.56 -11.82 -0.98
C TYR A 232 -2.15 -13.08 -1.75
N LEU A 233 -2.46 -14.27 -1.23
CA LEU A 233 -2.21 -15.53 -1.93
C LEU A 233 -2.98 -15.63 -3.25
N GLU A 234 -4.24 -15.18 -3.30
CA GLU A 234 -5.11 -15.29 -4.49
C GLU A 234 -4.58 -14.48 -5.69
N CYS A 235 -3.98 -13.30 -5.49
CA CYS A 235 -3.69 -12.38 -6.58
C CYS A 235 -2.25 -11.87 -6.67
N CYS A 236 -1.51 -11.94 -5.56
CA CYS A 236 -0.52 -10.91 -5.29
C CYS A 236 0.82 -11.46 -4.80
N ALA A 237 0.84 -12.71 -4.32
CA ALA A 237 2.06 -13.38 -3.87
C ALA A 237 3.12 -13.59 -4.97
N GLY A 238 2.71 -13.61 -6.25
CA GLY A 238 3.57 -13.92 -7.39
C GLY A 238 3.51 -15.39 -7.80
N GLN A 239 4.43 -15.85 -8.65
CA GLN A 239 4.46 -17.22 -9.15
C GLN A 239 4.55 -18.26 -8.02
N GLY A 240 3.89 -19.42 -8.20
CA GLY A 240 3.98 -20.59 -7.32
C GLY A 240 2.82 -20.78 -6.32
N VAL A 241 1.91 -19.80 -6.19
CA VAL A 241 0.86 -19.82 -5.14
C VAL A 241 -0.52 -19.59 -5.76
N THR A 242 -0.98 -20.46 -6.66
CA THR A 242 -2.29 -20.35 -7.37
C THR A 242 -2.38 -19.28 -8.48
N GLY A 243 -1.52 -19.37 -9.49
CA GLY A 243 -1.73 -18.66 -10.77
C GLY A 243 -1.41 -17.16 -10.79
N GLY A 244 -0.61 -16.66 -9.84
CA GLY A 244 -0.20 -15.25 -9.79
C GLY A 244 0.66 -14.80 -10.97
N SER A 245 0.51 -13.53 -11.38
CA SER A 245 1.28 -12.91 -12.46
C SER A 245 2.77 -12.74 -12.10
N GLU A 246 3.62 -12.68 -13.12
CA GLU A 246 5.04 -12.33 -12.97
C GLU A 246 5.18 -10.98 -12.25
N GLY A 247 5.98 -10.91 -11.18
CA GLY A 247 6.26 -9.68 -10.44
C GLY A 247 5.48 -9.43 -9.13
N GLY A 248 4.34 -10.11 -8.92
CA GLY A 248 3.51 -9.95 -7.71
C GLY A 248 2.96 -8.53 -7.48
N ARG A 249 2.11 -8.34 -6.45
CA ARG A 249 1.38 -7.08 -6.19
C ARG A 249 1.28 -6.79 -4.70
N ILE A 250 0.92 -5.55 -4.37
CA ILE A 250 0.62 -5.12 -3.00
C ILE A 250 -0.84 -5.47 -2.69
N SER A 251 -1.10 -6.12 -1.56
CA SER A 251 -2.43 -6.35 -1.00
C SER A 251 -2.52 -5.64 0.35
N SER A 252 -3.42 -4.65 0.46
CA SER A 252 -3.49 -3.75 1.61
C SER A 252 -4.88 -3.72 2.22
N ASN A 253 -4.93 -3.54 3.53
CA ASN A 253 -6.15 -3.22 4.26
C ASN A 253 -6.15 -1.74 4.65
N THR A 254 -7.27 -1.05 4.47
CA THR A 254 -7.34 0.40 4.68
C THR A 254 -8.72 0.87 5.16
N LEU A 255 -8.83 2.12 5.61
CA LEU A 255 -10.12 2.71 6.00
C LEU A 255 -11.02 2.97 4.78
N PRO A 256 -12.35 2.93 4.91
CA PRO A 256 -13.27 3.22 3.82
C PRO A 256 -13.02 4.57 3.13
N ILE A 257 -12.86 5.66 3.89
CA ILE A 257 -12.59 6.98 3.32
C ILE A 257 -11.26 7.02 2.57
N ILE A 258 -10.26 6.36 3.11
CA ILE A 258 -8.94 6.27 2.50
C ILE A 258 -8.99 5.47 1.19
N HIS A 259 -9.75 4.37 1.16
CA HIS A 259 -9.99 3.62 -0.06
C HIS A 259 -10.58 4.51 -1.17
N LEU A 260 -11.55 5.37 -0.81
CA LEU A 260 -12.18 6.30 -1.76
C LEU A 260 -11.14 7.24 -2.42
N GLU A 261 -10.26 7.83 -1.62
CA GLU A 261 -9.20 8.71 -2.13
C GLU A 261 -8.19 7.94 -3.00
N HIS A 262 -7.80 6.74 -2.58
CA HIS A 262 -6.91 5.89 -3.36
C HIS A 262 -7.48 5.49 -4.73
N ARG A 263 -8.81 5.35 -4.84
CA ARG A 263 -9.44 5.12 -6.14
C ARG A 263 -9.21 6.28 -7.09
N ARG A 264 -9.28 7.52 -6.58
CA ARG A 264 -8.99 8.74 -7.37
C ARG A 264 -7.53 8.87 -7.73
N TRP A 265 -6.62 8.20 -7.03
CA TRP A 265 -5.19 8.22 -7.32
C TRP A 265 -4.75 6.96 -8.08
N ARG A 266 -5.50 6.64 -9.14
CA ARG A 266 -5.15 5.62 -10.13
C ARG A 266 -4.84 6.30 -11.45
N PHE A 267 -3.70 5.94 -12.01
CA PHE A 267 -3.15 6.57 -13.20
C PHE A 267 -2.91 5.51 -14.27
N SER A 268 -3.16 5.85 -15.53
CA SER A 268 -2.94 4.97 -16.67
C SER A 268 -2.45 5.74 -17.89
N ASN A 269 -1.35 5.29 -18.50
CA ASN A 269 -0.94 5.70 -19.83
C ASN A 269 -0.41 4.46 -20.58
N PRO A 270 -1.21 3.88 -21.50
CA PRO A 270 -0.82 2.68 -22.24
C PRO A 270 0.34 2.91 -23.21
N ASP A 271 0.61 4.16 -23.62
CA ASP A 271 1.67 4.47 -24.59
C ASP A 271 3.07 4.26 -23.99
N ILE A 272 3.17 4.23 -22.66
CA ILE A 272 4.41 4.03 -21.89
C ILE A 272 4.27 2.93 -20.83
N ASP A 273 3.28 2.05 -20.96
CA ASP A 273 2.95 0.97 -20.02
C ASP A 273 2.76 1.42 -18.55
N LEU A 274 2.34 2.67 -18.34
CA LEU A 274 2.07 3.21 -17.01
C LEU A 274 0.69 2.73 -16.54
N HIS A 275 0.65 2.04 -15.40
CA HIS A 275 -0.58 1.62 -14.74
C HIS A 275 -0.35 1.50 -13.24
N THR A 276 -0.67 2.55 -12.49
CA THR A 276 -0.23 2.64 -11.09
C THR A 276 -1.26 3.25 -10.16
N GLY A 277 -1.13 2.97 -8.87
CA GLY A 277 -1.98 3.52 -7.84
C GLY A 277 -1.29 3.68 -6.49
N PHE A 278 -1.88 4.51 -5.65
CA PHE A 278 -1.37 4.77 -4.32
C PHE A 278 -2.02 3.87 -3.25
N THR A 279 -1.23 3.42 -2.25
CA THR A 279 -1.74 2.83 -1.01
C THR A 279 -0.85 3.16 0.18
N TRP A 280 -1.45 3.52 1.32
CA TRP A 280 -0.75 3.54 2.61
C TRP A 280 -0.41 2.12 3.07
N LEU A 281 0.85 1.86 3.44
CA LEU A 281 1.29 0.53 3.86
C LEU A 281 1.08 0.28 5.35
N GLY A 282 1.19 1.34 6.16
CA GLY A 282 1.25 1.29 7.63
C GLY A 282 0.04 0.69 8.34
N THR A 283 -1.09 0.55 7.65
CA THR A 283 -2.33 -0.03 8.19
C THR A 283 -2.43 -1.55 8.04
N GLY A 284 -1.39 -2.20 7.52
CA GLY A 284 -1.34 -3.64 7.29
C GLY A 284 -1.39 -3.97 5.81
N SER A 285 -0.23 -4.27 5.22
CA SER A 285 -0.10 -4.56 3.79
C SER A 285 0.88 -5.69 3.52
N PHE A 286 0.51 -6.63 2.66
CA PHE A 286 1.41 -7.67 2.15
C PHE A 286 2.00 -7.27 0.81
N ALA A 287 3.28 -7.57 0.61
CA ALA A 287 3.93 -7.45 -0.69
C ALA A 287 5.11 -8.43 -0.83
N PRO A 288 5.47 -8.84 -2.06
CA PRO A 288 6.72 -9.54 -2.30
C PRO A 288 7.92 -8.68 -1.89
N ARG A 289 8.93 -9.31 -1.29
CA ARG A 289 10.21 -8.66 -0.93
C ARG A 289 10.89 -8.02 -2.13
N SER A 290 10.79 -8.65 -3.30
CA SER A 290 11.35 -8.16 -4.55
C SER A 290 10.88 -6.75 -4.90
N LEU A 291 9.66 -6.35 -4.52
CA LEU A 291 9.19 -4.99 -4.74
C LEU A 291 9.99 -3.97 -3.91
N SER A 292 10.33 -4.27 -2.65
CA SER A 292 11.15 -3.37 -1.82
C SER A 292 12.60 -3.33 -2.29
N THR A 293 13.18 -4.47 -2.69
CA THR A 293 14.53 -4.50 -3.27
C THR A 293 14.59 -3.67 -4.56
N ARG A 294 13.63 -3.88 -5.46
CA ARG A 294 13.53 -3.12 -6.72
C ARG A 294 13.35 -1.63 -6.44
N PHE A 295 12.51 -1.27 -5.49
CA PHE A 295 12.27 0.13 -5.12
C PHE A 295 13.55 0.84 -4.64
N LEU A 296 14.35 0.19 -3.78
CA LEU A 296 15.63 0.75 -3.36
C LEU A 296 16.60 0.94 -4.54
N THR A 297 16.63 -0.01 -5.48
CA THR A 297 17.40 0.14 -6.72
C THR A 297 16.87 1.31 -7.56
N GLN A 298 15.56 1.42 -7.76
CA GLN A 298 14.92 2.51 -8.51
C GLN A 298 15.28 3.88 -7.92
N GLN A 299 15.31 4.03 -6.59
CA GLN A 299 15.75 5.27 -5.95
C GLN A 299 17.20 5.62 -6.31
N SER A 300 18.10 4.63 -6.34
CA SER A 300 19.52 4.84 -6.61
C SER A 300 19.85 5.16 -8.07
N VAL A 301 19.04 4.68 -9.02
CA VAL A 301 19.24 4.88 -10.46
C VAL A 301 18.24 5.85 -11.09
N SER A 302 17.44 6.52 -10.26
CA SER A 302 16.41 7.45 -10.73
C SER A 302 17.04 8.54 -11.62
N PRO A 303 16.47 8.81 -12.82
CA PRO A 303 16.97 9.86 -13.71
C PRO A 303 17.00 11.25 -13.05
N ILE A 304 16.14 11.46 -12.05
CA ILE A 304 16.10 12.65 -11.22
C ILE A 304 16.29 12.21 -9.77
N PRO A 305 17.41 12.58 -9.12
CA PRO A 305 17.67 12.20 -7.74
C PRO A 305 16.56 12.69 -6.82
N LEU A 306 16.07 11.82 -5.96
CA LEU A 306 15.13 12.21 -4.92
C LEU A 306 15.88 13.05 -3.88
N SER A 307 15.24 14.13 -3.40
CA SER A 307 15.71 14.81 -2.20
C SER A 307 15.68 13.86 -1.00
N ARG A 308 16.44 14.21 0.05
CA ARG A 308 16.40 13.45 1.32
C ARG A 308 14.97 13.33 1.83
N SER A 309 14.20 14.41 1.87
CA SER A 309 12.78 14.40 2.28
C SER A 309 11.93 13.41 1.50
N GLN A 310 12.06 13.40 0.17
CA GLN A 310 11.28 12.51 -0.70
C GLN A 310 11.67 11.04 -0.49
N SER A 311 12.97 10.77 -0.29
CA SER A 311 13.47 9.43 -0.01
C SER A 311 12.97 8.90 1.33
N LEU A 312 12.77 9.78 2.32
CA LEU A 312 12.26 9.42 3.65
C LEU A 312 10.73 9.19 3.65
N THR A 313 9.97 9.90 2.83
CA THR A 313 8.52 9.64 2.59
C THR A 313 8.31 8.50 1.58
N ALA A 314 9.02 7.40 1.79
CA ALA A 314 9.14 6.30 0.83
C ALA A 314 7.81 5.66 0.45
N ASP A 315 6.85 5.56 1.38
CA ASP A 315 5.52 4.99 1.14
C ASP A 315 4.78 5.72 0.00
N MET A 316 5.00 7.03 -0.17
CA MET A 316 4.40 7.84 -1.26
C MET A 316 4.89 7.43 -2.64
N PHE A 317 6.13 6.92 -2.73
CA PHE A 317 6.75 6.52 -3.99
C PHE A 317 6.61 5.03 -4.23
N PHE A 318 6.72 4.20 -3.20
CA PHE A 318 6.82 2.74 -3.31
C PHE A 318 5.68 2.12 -4.10
N SER A 319 4.42 2.40 -3.72
CA SER A 319 3.28 1.78 -4.40
C SER A 319 3.11 2.32 -5.81
N LEU A 320 3.42 3.61 -6.03
CA LEU A 320 3.36 4.23 -7.35
C LEU A 320 4.43 3.62 -8.28
N TRP A 321 5.66 3.47 -7.79
CA TRP A 321 6.78 2.92 -8.56
C TRP A 321 6.74 1.40 -8.69
N ALA A 322 5.80 0.74 -8.01
CA ALA A 322 5.47 -0.65 -8.28
C ALA A 322 4.92 -0.84 -9.70
N ASN A 323 4.38 0.22 -10.31
CA ASN A 323 3.71 0.22 -11.61
C ASN A 323 2.69 -0.92 -11.74
N THR A 324 1.83 -1.02 -10.73
CA THR A 324 0.67 -1.91 -10.72
C THR A 324 -0.38 -1.31 -9.80
N TYR A 325 -1.67 -1.60 -10.01
CA TYR A 325 -2.69 -1.18 -9.06
C TYR A 325 -2.56 -2.00 -7.78
N PRO A 326 -2.45 -1.37 -6.59
CA PRO A 326 -2.56 -2.12 -5.34
C PRO A 326 -3.96 -2.72 -5.18
N GLU A 327 -4.03 -3.94 -4.68
CA GLU A 327 -5.28 -4.54 -4.20
C GLU A 327 -5.58 -3.99 -2.81
N GLN A 328 -6.74 -3.38 -2.62
CA GLN A 328 -7.08 -2.70 -1.38
C GLN A 328 -8.46 -3.11 -0.91
N MET A 329 -8.57 -3.41 0.38
CA MET A 329 -9.83 -3.76 1.02
C MET A 329 -10.19 -2.70 2.06
N PRO A 330 -11.37 -2.05 1.98
CA PRO A 330 -11.81 -1.08 2.97
C PRO A 330 -12.40 -1.79 4.20
N ASN A 331 -12.01 -1.39 5.43
CA ASN A 331 -12.58 -1.84 6.70
C ASN A 331 -12.38 -0.82 7.81
N GLU A 332 -13.15 -0.95 8.89
CA GLU A 332 -12.84 -0.29 10.15
C GLU A 332 -11.53 -0.84 10.74
N LEU A 333 -10.49 -0.01 10.78
CA LEU A 333 -9.21 -0.34 11.40
C LEU A 333 -9.20 0.05 12.88
N VAL A 334 -8.37 -0.65 13.66
CA VAL A 334 -8.28 -0.44 15.10
C VAL A 334 -7.03 0.37 15.44
N GLY A 335 -7.21 1.62 15.83
CA GLY A 335 -6.11 2.49 16.27
C GLY A 335 -5.55 2.10 17.65
N VAL A 336 -4.22 2.19 17.79
CA VAL A 336 -3.48 1.89 19.01
C VAL A 336 -3.14 3.18 19.75
N ASP A 337 -4.12 3.70 20.49
CA ASP A 337 -3.97 4.88 21.35
C ASP A 337 -3.88 4.45 22.83
N VAL A 338 -2.67 4.19 23.30
CA VAL A 338 -2.40 3.58 24.63
C VAL A 338 -1.29 4.28 25.43
N GLU A 339 -0.72 5.36 24.89
CA GLU A 339 0.37 6.13 25.51
C GLU A 339 0.14 7.64 25.40
N GLY A 340 0.52 8.40 26.43
CA GLY A 340 0.32 9.84 26.46
C GLY A 340 1.31 10.64 25.60
N GLY A 341 0.87 11.81 25.13
CA GLY A 341 1.68 12.79 24.39
C GLY A 341 1.35 12.87 22.89
N GLU A 342 2.00 13.79 22.16
CA GLU A 342 1.96 13.84 20.70
C GLU A 342 2.84 12.71 20.11
N VAL A 343 2.20 11.58 19.81
CA VAL A 343 2.89 10.32 19.54
C VAL A 343 2.89 9.87 18.07
N GLY A 344 2.39 10.69 17.13
CA GLY A 344 2.38 10.38 15.70
C GLY A 344 2.95 11.51 14.85
N TRP A 345 3.62 11.15 13.74
CA TRP A 345 4.07 12.13 12.73
C TRP A 345 2.89 12.95 12.18
N SER A 346 1.70 12.33 12.10
CA SER A 346 0.44 12.90 11.62
C SER A 346 -0.34 13.73 12.66
N ARG A 347 0.24 14.09 13.81
CA ARG A 347 -0.42 14.94 14.82
C ARG A 347 0.32 16.24 15.13
N GLY A 348 1.40 16.56 14.41
CA GLY A 348 2.14 17.81 14.60
C GLY A 348 1.30 19.03 14.20
N GLU A 349 1.19 19.99 15.11
CA GLU A 349 0.53 21.26 14.87
C GLU A 349 1.20 22.01 13.68
N GLY A 350 0.40 22.47 12.70
CA GLY A 350 0.87 23.29 11.58
C GLY A 350 1.38 22.56 10.32
N VAL A 351 1.33 21.23 10.25
CA VAL A 351 1.69 20.48 9.02
C VAL A 351 0.46 20.15 8.18
N ASP A 352 0.37 20.72 6.97
CA ASP A 352 -0.61 20.29 5.96
C ASP A 352 -0.14 18.96 5.33
N GLN A 353 -0.60 17.86 5.92
CA GLN A 353 -0.26 16.50 5.49
C GLN A 353 -0.70 16.22 4.06
N TRP A 354 -1.86 16.72 3.65
CA TRP A 354 -2.35 16.52 2.30
C TRP A 354 -1.48 17.25 1.29
N ALA A 355 -1.01 18.46 1.60
CA ALA A 355 -0.03 19.14 0.73
C ALA A 355 1.25 18.32 0.55
N VAL A 356 1.76 17.70 1.62
CA VAL A 356 2.92 16.80 1.56
C VAL A 356 2.63 15.58 0.68
N VAL A 357 1.49 14.92 0.90
CA VAL A 357 1.06 13.74 0.11
C VAL A 357 0.93 14.11 -1.37
N TYR A 358 0.17 15.17 -1.69
CA TYR A 358 -0.04 15.62 -3.06
C TYR A 358 1.26 15.97 -3.78
N SER A 359 2.18 16.65 -3.11
CA SER A 359 3.46 17.00 -3.72
C SER A 359 4.29 15.75 -4.04
N ASN A 360 4.34 14.77 -3.13
CA ASN A 360 5.13 13.56 -3.34
C ASN A 360 4.50 12.63 -4.39
N ILE A 361 3.16 12.49 -4.42
CA ILE A 361 2.46 11.74 -5.50
C ILE A 361 2.79 12.35 -6.86
N ARG A 362 2.75 13.68 -6.97
CA ARG A 362 3.09 14.39 -8.21
C ARG A 362 4.50 14.09 -8.66
N THR A 363 5.49 14.23 -7.79
CA THR A 363 6.89 13.93 -8.12
C THR A 363 7.07 12.46 -8.48
N ALA A 364 6.49 11.54 -7.70
CA ALA A 364 6.57 10.11 -7.93
C ALA A 364 6.09 9.73 -9.33
N LEU A 365 4.95 10.27 -9.77
CA LEU A 365 4.38 10.02 -11.09
C LEU A 365 5.23 10.58 -12.22
N ARG A 366 5.75 11.79 -12.07
CA ARG A 366 6.63 12.39 -13.08
C ARG A 366 7.92 11.60 -13.26
N THR A 367 8.55 11.21 -12.15
CA THR A 367 9.78 10.40 -12.19
C THR A 367 9.53 9.03 -12.78
N LEU A 368 8.42 8.37 -12.41
CA LEU A 368 8.04 7.09 -13.00
C LEU A 368 7.76 7.21 -14.49
N SER A 369 6.97 8.21 -14.91
CA SER A 369 6.65 8.46 -16.32
C SER A 369 7.93 8.68 -17.14
N LEU A 370 8.84 9.52 -16.67
CA LEU A 370 10.13 9.74 -17.33
C LEU A 370 10.93 8.45 -17.45
N THR A 371 10.99 7.67 -16.37
CA THR A 371 11.70 6.39 -16.32
C THR A 371 11.14 5.38 -17.32
N LEU A 372 9.82 5.28 -17.43
CA LEU A 372 9.15 4.40 -18.41
C LEU A 372 9.37 4.89 -19.85
N SER A 373 9.22 6.19 -20.11
CA SER A 373 9.47 6.78 -21.45
C SER A 373 10.90 6.53 -21.93
N LEU A 374 11.90 6.66 -21.05
CA LEU A 374 13.29 6.37 -21.41
C LEU A 374 13.53 4.89 -21.74
N SER A 375 12.76 4.00 -21.13
CA SER A 375 12.85 2.56 -21.38
C SER A 375 12.22 2.17 -22.71
N THR A 376 11.09 2.79 -23.05
CA THR A 376 10.41 2.55 -24.34
C THR A 376 11.18 3.13 -25.53
N SER A 377 12.01 4.16 -25.31
CA SER A 377 12.74 4.86 -26.38
C SER A 377 14.18 4.37 -26.61
N SER A 378 14.75 3.52 -25.75
CA SER A 378 16.18 3.14 -25.82
C SER A 378 16.41 1.71 -26.35
N SER A 379 17.50 1.55 -27.12
CA SER A 379 18.01 0.24 -27.57
C SER A 379 18.42 -0.63 -26.36
N PRO A 380 18.36 -1.98 -26.41
CA PRO A 380 18.43 -2.89 -25.26
C PRO A 380 19.67 -2.79 -24.35
N SER A 381 20.67 -1.99 -24.70
CA SER A 381 21.95 -1.84 -24.00
C SER A 381 21.99 -0.72 -22.96
N ASN A 382 20.94 0.09 -22.80
CA ASN A 382 20.92 1.26 -21.90
C ASN A 382 19.72 1.27 -20.92
N SER A 383 19.25 0.11 -20.44
CA SER A 383 18.14 0.08 -19.46
C SER A 383 18.59 0.60 -18.09
N LEU A 384 18.48 1.91 -17.87
CA LEU A 384 18.51 2.56 -16.56
C LEU A 384 17.36 2.08 -15.66
N THR A 385 16.42 1.33 -16.21
CA THR A 385 15.31 0.70 -15.52
C THR A 385 15.68 -0.68 -14.99
N PRO A 386 15.47 -0.93 -13.68
CA PRO A 386 15.50 -2.29 -13.16
C PRO A 386 14.36 -3.10 -13.80
N HIS A 387 14.66 -3.80 -14.89
CA HIS A 387 13.77 -4.80 -15.44
C HIS A 387 13.69 -6.03 -14.51
N PRO A 388 12.53 -6.69 -14.43
CA PRO A 388 11.27 -6.32 -15.08
C PRO A 388 10.40 -5.34 -14.25
N PHE A 389 9.81 -4.34 -14.92
CA PHE A 389 8.54 -3.75 -14.47
C PHE A 389 7.41 -4.76 -14.77
N PRO A 390 6.31 -4.79 -13.99
CA PRO A 390 5.26 -5.78 -14.17
C PRO A 390 4.63 -5.74 -15.57
N LEU A 391 4.05 -6.88 -15.97
CA LEU A 391 3.46 -7.13 -17.28
C LEU A 391 2.44 -6.06 -17.69
N ALA A 392 2.53 -5.60 -18.94
CA ALA A 392 1.39 -5.03 -19.65
C ALA A 392 0.60 -6.19 -20.30
N PRO A 393 -0.75 -6.24 -20.20
CA PRO A 393 -1.67 -5.23 -19.64
C PRO A 393 -1.87 -5.29 -18.11
N PRO A 394 -2.42 -4.23 -17.48
CA PRO A 394 -2.73 -4.22 -16.06
C PRO A 394 -3.63 -5.42 -15.68
N PRO A 395 -3.39 -6.04 -14.51
CA PRO A 395 -4.17 -7.19 -14.08
C PRO A 395 -5.63 -6.80 -13.86
N ALA A 396 -6.54 -7.74 -14.17
CA ALA A 396 -7.96 -7.55 -13.96
C ALA A 396 -8.27 -7.19 -12.50
N GLU A 397 -9.24 -6.30 -12.30
CA GLU A 397 -9.67 -5.93 -10.97
C GLU A 397 -10.28 -7.15 -10.26
N SER A 398 -9.83 -7.39 -9.03
CA SER A 398 -10.41 -8.44 -8.21
C SER A 398 -11.85 -8.14 -7.81
N LEU A 399 -12.69 -9.18 -7.82
CA LEU A 399 -14.05 -9.14 -7.29
C LEU A 399 -14.11 -9.33 -5.77
N THR A 400 -13.03 -9.79 -5.14
CA THR A 400 -12.84 -9.81 -3.68
C THR A 400 -12.64 -8.39 -3.16
N ARG A 401 -13.62 -7.89 -2.38
CA ARG A 401 -13.75 -6.47 -2.04
C ARG A 401 -13.42 -6.12 -0.59
N ALA A 402 -13.89 -6.91 0.39
CA ALA A 402 -13.69 -6.61 1.81
C ALA A 402 -13.62 -7.89 2.65
N PRO A 403 -12.80 -7.95 3.72
CA PRO A 403 -12.82 -9.00 4.71
C PRO A 403 -14.01 -8.88 5.65
N CYS A 404 -14.40 -10.00 6.24
CA CYS A 404 -15.46 -10.08 7.23
C CYS A 404 -14.93 -9.72 8.63
N ALA A 405 -15.79 -9.20 9.51
CA ALA A 405 -15.43 -8.76 10.87
C ALA A 405 -14.73 -9.82 11.74
N ASN A 406 -15.02 -11.10 11.47
CA ASN A 406 -14.43 -12.24 12.16
C ASN A 406 -13.13 -12.77 11.52
N ASP A 407 -12.63 -12.12 10.47
CA ASP A 407 -11.41 -12.51 9.72
C ASP A 407 -11.48 -13.92 9.11
N ALA A 408 -12.68 -14.44 8.82
CA ALA A 408 -12.88 -15.80 8.32
C ALA A 408 -13.55 -15.87 6.93
N CYS A 409 -13.95 -14.74 6.35
CA CYS A 409 -14.37 -14.66 4.96
C CYS A 409 -13.98 -13.34 4.29
N LEU A 410 -14.12 -13.32 2.96
CA LEU A 410 -14.04 -12.12 2.13
C LEU A 410 -15.36 -11.95 1.37
N PHE A 411 -15.97 -10.79 1.47
CA PHE A 411 -17.07 -10.37 0.63
C PHE A 411 -16.60 -10.18 -0.81
N VAL A 412 -17.35 -10.75 -1.75
CA VAL A 412 -17.10 -10.67 -3.18
C VAL A 412 -18.29 -10.05 -3.90
N THR A 413 -18.06 -9.18 -4.88
CA THR A 413 -19.13 -8.61 -5.70
C THR A 413 -18.62 -8.10 -7.05
N SER A 414 -19.46 -8.21 -8.09
CA SER A 414 -19.26 -7.55 -9.38
C SER A 414 -19.66 -6.07 -9.35
N LEU A 415 -20.42 -5.66 -8.34
CA LEU A 415 -21.00 -4.32 -8.23
C LEU A 415 -19.97 -3.36 -7.61
N THR A 416 -19.37 -2.54 -8.46
CA THR A 416 -18.44 -1.47 -8.08
C THR A 416 -19.01 -0.11 -8.47
N PRO A 417 -18.94 0.91 -7.58
CA PRO A 417 -19.23 2.30 -7.93
C PRO A 417 -18.08 2.98 -8.67
N PHE A 418 -16.91 2.34 -8.75
CA PHE A 418 -15.70 2.96 -9.28
C PHE A 418 -15.50 2.65 -10.76
N PRO A 419 -15.01 3.62 -11.55
CA PRO A 419 -14.72 3.43 -12.96
C PRO A 419 -13.66 2.35 -13.16
N GLY A 420 -13.77 1.62 -14.27
CA GLY A 420 -12.74 0.68 -14.72
C GLY A 420 -11.47 1.39 -15.18
N ALA A 421 -10.38 0.63 -15.37
CA ALA A 421 -9.11 1.19 -15.86
C ALA A 421 -9.23 1.85 -17.24
N GLU A 422 -10.08 1.29 -18.13
CA GLU A 422 -10.32 1.84 -19.47
C GLU A 422 -11.05 3.19 -19.44
N GLU A 423 -11.96 3.39 -18.48
CA GLU A 423 -12.68 4.67 -18.33
C GLU A 423 -11.74 5.80 -17.89
N LEU A 424 -10.67 5.47 -17.14
CA LEU A 424 -9.66 6.46 -16.77
C LEU A 424 -9.03 7.09 -18.01
N ARG A 425 -8.79 6.29 -19.07
CA ARG A 425 -8.23 6.79 -20.33
C ARG A 425 -9.05 7.94 -20.91
N GLY A 426 -10.38 7.79 -20.92
CA GLY A 426 -11.31 8.81 -21.44
C GLY A 426 -11.26 10.14 -20.67
N SER A 427 -10.94 10.12 -19.37
CA SER A 427 -10.84 11.36 -18.56
C SER A 427 -9.68 12.28 -19.00
N TYR A 428 -8.73 11.74 -19.74
CA TYR A 428 -7.55 12.48 -20.20
C TYR A 428 -7.75 13.14 -21.57
N GLU A 429 -8.91 12.92 -22.22
CA GLU A 429 -9.27 13.56 -23.49
C GLU A 429 -9.54 15.06 -23.38
N GLU A 430 -9.90 15.52 -22.19
CA GLU A 430 -10.13 16.93 -21.92
C GLU A 430 -8.80 17.70 -21.79
N THR A 431 -8.67 18.78 -22.56
CA THR A 431 -7.56 19.73 -22.44
C THR A 431 -7.43 20.18 -20.98
N PRO A 432 -6.22 20.22 -20.41
CA PRO A 432 -6.02 20.73 -19.05
C PRO A 432 -6.73 22.05 -18.83
N ALA A 433 -7.54 22.10 -17.76
CA ALA A 433 -8.19 23.33 -17.33
C ALA A 433 -7.09 24.26 -16.79
N GLY A 434 -6.45 24.97 -17.70
CA GLY A 434 -5.41 25.93 -17.37
C GLY A 434 -6.03 27.12 -16.67
N GLU A 435 -6.23 27.06 -15.35
CA GLU A 435 -6.37 28.25 -14.49
C GLU A 435 -6.36 28.02 -12.96
N TRP A 436 -5.86 26.90 -12.41
CA TRP A 436 -5.89 26.69 -10.94
C TRP A 436 -4.70 27.25 -10.13
N GLU A 437 -3.69 27.90 -10.73
CA GLU A 437 -2.57 28.49 -9.96
C GLU A 437 -2.32 29.98 -10.28
N LYS A 438 -3.34 30.84 -10.07
CA LYS A 438 -3.14 32.30 -9.91
C LYS A 438 -3.42 32.83 -8.49
N ARG A 439 -3.64 31.96 -7.50
CA ARG A 439 -3.76 32.39 -6.09
C ARG A 439 -2.74 31.71 -5.20
N GLY A 440 -1.59 32.38 -5.08
CA GLY A 440 -0.52 32.03 -4.16
C GLY A 440 0.72 32.89 -4.43
N TRP A 441 0.61 34.20 -4.23
CA TRP A 441 1.67 35.17 -4.55
C TRP A 441 2.91 35.09 -3.64
N PHE A 442 3.01 34.06 -2.78
CA PHE A 442 4.16 33.80 -1.91
C PHE A 442 4.44 32.28 -1.89
N GLY A 443 5.29 31.79 -2.80
CA GLY A 443 5.69 30.37 -2.80
C GLY A 443 6.41 29.82 -4.06
N GLY A 444 6.84 30.66 -5.00
CA GLY A 444 7.28 30.24 -6.35
C GLY A 444 8.73 29.75 -6.52
N GLY A 445 9.49 29.48 -5.46
CA GLY A 445 10.92 29.13 -5.61
C GLY A 445 11.18 27.68 -6.06
N LYS A 446 10.64 26.71 -5.32
CA LYS A 446 10.99 25.27 -5.48
C LYS A 446 10.21 24.57 -6.60
N LYS A 447 8.93 24.90 -6.78
CA LYS A 447 8.05 24.27 -7.79
C LYS A 447 8.54 24.52 -9.22
N ASP A 448 9.08 25.71 -9.47
CA ASP A 448 9.61 26.10 -10.78
C ASP A 448 10.97 25.46 -11.07
N GLU A 449 11.78 25.22 -10.04
CA GLU A 449 13.11 24.59 -10.18
C GLU A 449 13.00 23.10 -10.54
N GLU A 450 12.12 22.36 -9.86
CA GLU A 450 11.82 20.95 -10.16
C GLU A 450 11.28 20.79 -11.59
N ALA A 451 10.31 21.61 -11.99
CA ALA A 451 9.77 21.58 -13.35
C ALA A 451 10.85 21.84 -14.41
N ARG A 452 11.75 22.81 -14.16
CA ARG A 452 12.90 23.09 -15.05
C ARG A 452 13.91 21.95 -15.09
N GLU A 453 14.10 21.22 -14.00
CA GLU A 453 14.98 20.04 -13.97
C GLU A 453 14.41 18.90 -14.81
N PHE A 454 13.12 18.60 -14.67
CA PHE A 454 12.43 17.66 -15.54
C PHE A 454 12.55 18.05 -17.03
N GLU A 455 12.30 19.32 -17.37
CA GLU A 455 12.44 19.81 -18.75
C GLU A 455 13.89 19.68 -19.27
N ARG A 456 14.90 19.96 -18.43
CA ARG A 456 16.32 19.78 -18.76
C ARG A 456 16.68 18.31 -19.01
N THR A 457 16.22 17.41 -18.15
CA THR A 457 16.51 15.97 -18.27
C THR A 457 15.86 15.35 -19.50
N MET A 458 14.60 15.71 -19.78
CA MET A 458 13.91 15.32 -21.02
C MET A 458 14.69 15.75 -22.26
N ARG A 459 15.10 17.04 -22.31
CA ARG A 459 15.84 17.59 -23.45
C ARG A 459 17.20 16.94 -23.65
N ARG A 460 17.89 16.56 -22.57
CA ARG A 460 19.18 15.82 -22.64
C ARG A 460 19.00 14.40 -23.16
N SER A 461 17.87 13.78 -22.83
CA SER A 461 17.64 12.36 -23.11
C SER A 461 16.97 12.11 -24.46
N GLY A 462 16.66 13.16 -25.22
CA GLY A 462 16.01 13.04 -26.53
C GLY A 462 14.56 12.54 -26.46
N VAL A 463 13.94 12.53 -25.27
CA VAL A 463 12.53 12.21 -25.12
C VAL A 463 11.74 13.41 -25.64
N GLU A 464 11.21 13.30 -26.86
CA GLU A 464 10.27 14.28 -27.38
C GLU A 464 9.00 14.25 -26.53
N ARG A 465 8.45 15.42 -26.19
CA ARG A 465 7.04 15.45 -25.75
C ARG A 465 6.26 14.82 -26.89
N THR A 466 5.29 13.98 -26.56
CA THR A 466 4.24 13.55 -27.49
C THR A 466 3.37 14.75 -27.88
N SER A 467 3.96 15.79 -28.46
CA SER A 467 3.27 16.90 -29.09
C SER A 467 3.20 16.59 -30.59
N GLY A 468 2.26 15.71 -30.95
CA GLY A 468 1.72 15.59 -32.30
C GLY A 468 2.10 14.33 -33.07
N ARG A 469 1.15 13.38 -33.17
CA ARG A 469 0.61 12.86 -34.46
C ARG A 469 -0.40 11.72 -34.32
N ASP A 470 -0.56 11.12 -33.14
CA ASP A 470 -1.65 10.16 -32.91
C ASP A 470 -2.83 10.83 -32.21
N GLU A 471 -4.02 10.72 -32.80
CA GLU A 471 -5.29 11.35 -32.41
C GLU A 471 -5.86 10.84 -31.05
N ARG A 472 -5.07 10.16 -30.22
CA ARG A 472 -5.55 9.55 -28.97
C ARG A 472 -5.01 10.31 -27.76
N PRO A 473 -5.88 10.92 -26.94
CA PRO A 473 -5.43 11.57 -25.73
C PRO A 473 -4.94 10.54 -24.70
N SER A 474 -3.84 10.84 -24.03
CA SER A 474 -3.28 10.01 -22.96
C SER A 474 -2.80 10.85 -21.77
N PHE A 475 -2.75 10.22 -20.59
CA PHE A 475 -2.32 10.88 -19.36
C PHE A 475 -0.85 11.31 -19.43
N ASP A 476 -0.60 12.62 -19.39
CA ASP A 476 0.76 13.18 -19.33
C ASP A 476 1.01 13.91 -18.00
N PRO A 477 1.66 13.29 -17.00
CA PRO A 477 2.03 13.97 -15.74
C PRO A 477 3.11 15.05 -15.93
N LEU A 478 3.76 15.12 -17.10
CA LEU A 478 4.72 16.16 -17.49
C LEU A 478 4.03 17.36 -18.17
N ALA A 479 2.71 17.29 -18.41
CA ALA A 479 1.94 18.41 -18.93
C ALA A 479 2.06 19.64 -18.02
N ARG A 480 2.20 20.83 -18.63
CA ARG A 480 2.19 22.09 -17.88
C ARG A 480 0.78 22.33 -17.33
N GLY A 481 0.70 22.71 -16.06
CA GLY A 481 -0.58 22.94 -15.38
C GLY A 481 -1.15 21.70 -14.68
N TRP A 482 -0.70 20.49 -15.02
CA TRP A 482 -1.21 19.28 -14.38
C TRP A 482 -0.93 19.23 -12.88
N SER A 483 -1.96 18.85 -12.11
CA SER A 483 -1.91 18.63 -10.67
C SER A 483 -2.73 17.40 -10.25
N VAL A 484 -2.44 16.85 -9.08
CA VAL A 484 -3.22 15.73 -8.52
C VAL A 484 -4.68 16.12 -8.32
N ARG A 485 -4.96 17.35 -7.89
CA ARG A 485 -6.33 17.86 -7.72
C ARG A 485 -7.10 17.96 -9.03
N GLU A 486 -6.43 18.35 -10.11
CA GLU A 486 -7.04 18.34 -11.44
C GLU A 486 -7.40 16.91 -11.86
N HIS A 487 -6.51 15.94 -11.59
CA HIS A 487 -6.79 14.54 -11.84
C HIS A 487 -7.99 14.03 -11.02
N GLU A 488 -8.08 14.35 -9.74
CA GLU A 488 -9.24 14.02 -8.91
C GLU A 488 -10.54 14.61 -9.46
N ALA A 489 -10.52 15.86 -9.93
CA ALA A 489 -11.68 16.51 -10.51
C ALA A 489 -12.17 15.78 -11.79
N ARG A 490 -11.25 15.40 -12.66
CA ARG A 490 -11.53 14.59 -13.86
C ARG A 490 -12.02 13.19 -13.50
N PHE A 491 -11.43 12.57 -12.48
CA PHE A 491 -11.89 11.28 -11.99
C PHE A 491 -13.34 11.36 -11.49
N ASN A 492 -13.67 12.40 -10.74
CA ASN A 492 -15.01 12.61 -10.23
C ASN A 492 -16.04 12.89 -11.36
N SER A 493 -15.61 13.48 -12.49
CA SER A 493 -16.48 13.72 -13.65
C SER A 493 -16.73 12.47 -14.52
N LEU A 494 -15.88 11.44 -14.45
CA LEU A 494 -16.07 10.17 -15.17
C LEU A 494 -17.42 9.48 -14.88
N GLY A 495 -18.03 9.78 -13.73
CA GLY A 495 -19.40 9.36 -13.42
C GLY A 495 -20.48 9.83 -14.43
N GLY A 496 -20.12 10.63 -15.43
CA GLY A 496 -21.02 11.16 -16.47
C GLY A 496 -21.45 10.16 -17.55
N GLY A 497 -20.74 9.04 -17.75
CA GLY A 497 -21.04 8.04 -18.78
C GLY A 497 -22.20 7.10 -18.42
N GLY A 498 -23.39 7.65 -18.14
CA GLY A 498 -24.57 6.89 -17.73
C GLY A 498 -25.37 7.50 -16.57
N GLY A 499 -25.04 8.73 -16.15
CA GLY A 499 -25.77 9.46 -15.10
C GLY A 499 -25.46 9.01 -13.67
N ARG A 500 -24.26 8.50 -13.39
CA ARG A 500 -23.89 8.03 -12.04
C ARG A 500 -22.60 8.70 -11.55
N ALA A 501 -22.73 9.81 -10.82
CA ALA A 501 -21.60 10.53 -10.22
C ALA A 501 -20.72 9.63 -9.32
N PHE A 502 -19.40 9.85 -9.28
CA PHE A 502 -18.52 9.19 -8.31
C PHE A 502 -19.13 9.30 -6.89
N PRO A 503 -19.14 8.22 -6.08
CA PRO A 503 -19.81 8.25 -4.79
C PRO A 503 -19.22 9.35 -3.90
N ASP A 504 -20.09 10.15 -3.30
CA ASP A 504 -19.67 11.06 -2.26
C ASP A 504 -19.22 10.29 -1.01
N GLU A 505 -18.37 10.94 -0.21
CA GLU A 505 -17.79 10.36 0.99
C GLU A 505 -18.85 9.88 1.98
N GLN A 506 -19.93 10.66 2.17
CA GLN A 506 -20.95 10.35 3.16
C GLN A 506 -21.74 9.10 2.78
N TRP A 507 -22.15 8.98 1.51
CA TRP A 507 -22.82 7.78 1.02
C TRP A 507 -21.89 6.56 1.04
N TRP A 508 -20.63 6.72 0.62
CA TRP A 508 -19.67 5.62 0.62
C TRP A 508 -19.45 5.05 2.03
N VAL A 509 -19.20 5.90 3.02
CA VAL A 509 -18.96 5.47 4.40
C VAL A 509 -20.21 4.85 5.01
N LYS A 510 -21.40 5.39 4.72
CA LYS A 510 -22.66 4.95 5.35
C LYS A 510 -23.32 3.74 4.70
N ASN A 511 -23.24 3.61 3.38
CA ASN A 511 -24.01 2.61 2.62
C ASN A 511 -23.14 1.87 1.58
N GLY A 512 -22.22 2.57 0.92
CA GLY A 512 -21.53 2.03 -0.26
C GLY A 512 -20.36 1.10 0.04
N SER A 513 -19.70 1.28 1.19
CA SER A 513 -18.47 0.56 1.50
C SER A 513 -18.74 -0.92 1.69
N TRP A 514 -18.00 -1.76 0.96
CA TRP A 514 -18.26 -3.19 0.87
C TRP A 514 -18.17 -3.95 2.21
N HIS A 515 -17.40 -3.47 3.18
CA HIS A 515 -17.32 -4.11 4.50
C HIS A 515 -18.65 -4.12 5.25
N LEU A 516 -19.55 -3.19 4.96
CA LEU A 516 -20.89 -3.11 5.58
C LEU A 516 -21.76 -4.34 5.28
N ALA A 517 -21.39 -5.17 4.30
CA ALA A 517 -22.08 -6.43 4.02
C ALA A 517 -21.72 -7.54 5.00
N VAL A 518 -20.63 -7.38 5.77
CA VAL A 518 -19.95 -8.44 6.53
C VAL A 518 -19.29 -7.91 7.81
N ASP A 519 -19.81 -6.80 8.37
CA ASP A 519 -19.26 -6.13 9.55
C ASP A 519 -19.74 -6.73 10.89
N GLY A 520 -20.59 -7.77 10.84
CA GLY A 520 -21.12 -8.45 12.02
C GLY A 520 -22.17 -7.68 12.79
N ARG A 521 -22.70 -6.55 12.28
CA ARG A 521 -23.69 -5.73 12.99
C ARG A 521 -25.13 -5.98 12.54
N GLY A 522 -25.33 -6.90 11.58
CA GLY A 522 -26.66 -7.30 11.11
C GLY A 522 -27.43 -6.12 10.53
N VAL A 523 -28.71 -5.97 10.84
CA VAL A 523 -29.56 -4.90 10.26
C VAL A 523 -29.19 -3.46 10.66
N GLN A 524 -28.21 -3.26 11.55
CA GLN A 524 -27.77 -1.92 11.94
C GLN A 524 -27.00 -1.21 10.82
N THR A 525 -26.35 -1.98 9.95
CA THR A 525 -25.55 -1.52 8.82
C THR A 525 -25.80 -2.45 7.64
N CYS A 526 -25.84 -1.88 6.44
CA CYS A 526 -26.02 -2.68 5.24
C CYS A 526 -25.16 -2.10 4.14
N TRP A 527 -24.48 -2.95 3.40
CA TRP A 527 -23.97 -2.56 2.09
C TRP A 527 -25.14 -2.36 1.13
N GLU A 528 -25.12 -1.29 0.37
CA GLU A 528 -26.05 -1.00 -0.72
C GLU A 528 -25.28 -0.95 -2.05
N SER A 529 -25.76 -1.70 -3.05
CA SER A 529 -25.23 -1.60 -4.39
C SER A 529 -25.42 -0.19 -4.93
N PHE A 530 -24.39 0.38 -5.55
CA PHE A 530 -24.44 1.73 -6.11
C PHE A 530 -25.50 1.93 -7.22
N ARG A 531 -25.94 0.83 -7.83
CA ARG A 531 -26.92 0.80 -8.91
C ARG A 531 -27.69 -0.51 -8.88
N PRO A 532 -28.94 -0.54 -9.39
CA PRO A 532 -29.69 -1.78 -9.53
C PRO A 532 -28.88 -2.84 -10.29
N PRO A 533 -28.78 -4.07 -9.76
CA PRO A 533 -28.08 -5.17 -10.42
C PRO A 533 -28.61 -5.44 -11.83
N GLU A 534 -27.70 -5.73 -12.75
CA GLU A 534 -28.01 -6.21 -14.11
C GLU A 534 -27.92 -7.73 -14.15
N ALA A 535 -28.23 -8.33 -15.31
CA ALA A 535 -28.01 -9.77 -15.49
C ALA A 535 -26.54 -10.12 -15.23
N ASP A 536 -26.30 -11.26 -14.59
CA ASP A 536 -24.98 -11.79 -14.19
C ASP A 536 -24.23 -11.00 -13.10
N ASP A 537 -24.80 -9.89 -12.61
CA ASP A 537 -24.27 -9.25 -11.41
C ASP A 537 -24.46 -10.14 -10.19
N HIS A 538 -23.49 -10.09 -9.29
CA HIS A 538 -23.45 -11.01 -8.17
C HIS A 538 -22.77 -10.43 -6.95
N PHE A 539 -23.12 -11.00 -5.81
CA PHE A 539 -22.43 -10.81 -4.54
C PHE A 539 -22.31 -12.16 -3.81
N GLY A 540 -21.43 -12.27 -2.83
CA GLY A 540 -21.15 -13.55 -2.19
C GLY A 540 -20.04 -13.49 -1.15
N LEU A 541 -19.62 -14.67 -0.72
CA LEU A 541 -18.51 -14.86 0.19
C LEU A 541 -17.45 -15.81 -0.39
N THR A 542 -16.19 -15.51 -0.15
CA THR A 542 -15.08 -16.46 -0.20
C THR A 542 -14.67 -16.78 1.23
N LEU A 543 -14.73 -18.05 1.61
CA LEU A 543 -14.38 -18.52 2.94
C LEU A 543 -12.87 -18.78 3.03
N VAL A 544 -12.24 -18.29 4.10
CA VAL A 544 -10.81 -18.55 4.37
C VAL A 544 -10.58 -20.04 4.60
N THR A 545 -11.45 -20.65 5.40
CA THR A 545 -11.52 -22.11 5.60
C THR A 545 -12.79 -22.62 4.92
N PRO A 546 -12.69 -23.58 3.99
CA PRO A 546 -13.87 -24.19 3.40
C PRO A 546 -14.81 -24.79 4.44
N ARG A 547 -16.12 -24.69 4.21
CA ARG A 547 -17.16 -25.16 5.14
C ARG A 547 -18.27 -25.88 4.39
N VAL A 548 -18.84 -26.91 4.98
CA VAL A 548 -20.12 -27.46 4.51
C VAL A 548 -21.20 -26.44 4.82
N VAL A 549 -22.09 -26.18 3.86
CA VAL A 549 -23.20 -25.24 4.00
C VAL A 549 -24.49 -25.92 3.54
N LYS A 550 -25.42 -26.11 4.47
CA LYS A 550 -26.75 -26.69 4.24
C LYS A 550 -27.81 -25.60 4.17
N ASP A 551 -27.84 -24.73 5.17
CA ASP A 551 -28.73 -23.59 5.23
C ASP A 551 -27.94 -22.28 5.05
N LEU A 552 -28.36 -21.50 4.05
CA LEU A 552 -27.90 -20.13 3.82
C LEU A 552 -29.02 -19.18 4.21
N THR A 553 -28.78 -18.30 5.19
CA THR A 553 -29.66 -17.16 5.44
C THR A 553 -29.00 -15.86 5.01
N LEU A 554 -29.73 -15.08 4.21
CA LEU A 554 -29.36 -13.74 3.79
C LEU A 554 -30.29 -12.73 4.45
N THR A 555 -29.72 -11.65 4.98
CA THR A 555 -30.50 -10.53 5.51
C THR A 555 -30.25 -9.29 4.66
N GLY A 556 -31.32 -8.66 4.16
CA GLY A 556 -31.16 -7.55 3.21
C GLY A 556 -32.47 -7.03 2.63
N SER A 557 -32.38 -6.37 1.47
CA SER A 557 -33.52 -5.75 0.78
C SER A 557 -34.58 -6.76 0.35
N LEU A 558 -35.82 -6.29 0.19
CA LEU A 558 -36.97 -7.10 -0.24
C LEU A 558 -36.75 -7.90 -1.54
N ASP A 559 -35.91 -7.43 -2.46
CA ASP A 559 -35.56 -8.14 -3.70
C ASP A 559 -34.93 -9.53 -3.45
N LEU A 560 -34.32 -9.74 -2.28
CA LEU A 560 -33.77 -11.05 -1.90
C LEU A 560 -34.85 -12.11 -1.66
N ALA A 561 -36.14 -11.75 -1.59
CA ALA A 561 -37.25 -12.72 -1.54
C ALA A 561 -37.29 -13.65 -2.76
N ASN A 562 -36.77 -13.20 -3.90
CA ASN A 562 -36.87 -13.92 -5.19
C ASN A 562 -35.67 -14.84 -5.46
N VAL A 563 -35.07 -15.44 -4.44
CA VAL A 563 -33.99 -16.42 -4.63
C VAL A 563 -34.56 -17.76 -5.04
N VAL A 564 -33.97 -18.38 -6.06
CA VAL A 564 -34.43 -19.62 -6.69
C VAL A 564 -33.29 -20.61 -6.88
N GLY A 565 -33.65 -21.88 -7.02
CA GLY A 565 -32.73 -22.93 -7.46
C GLY A 565 -32.50 -22.84 -8.98
N TRP A 566 -31.39 -23.37 -9.45
CA TRP A 566 -31.04 -23.28 -10.87
C TRP A 566 -32.02 -24.00 -11.80
N GLU A 567 -32.64 -25.08 -11.33
CA GLU A 567 -33.61 -25.90 -12.09
C GLU A 567 -34.96 -25.20 -12.27
N ASP A 568 -35.19 -24.09 -11.57
CA ASP A 568 -36.47 -23.38 -11.65
C ASP A 568 -36.56 -22.54 -12.94
N VAL A 569 -36.97 -23.21 -14.02
CA VAL A 569 -37.19 -22.62 -15.36
C VAL A 569 -38.38 -21.64 -15.37
N THR A 570 -39.25 -21.66 -14.35
CA THR A 570 -40.44 -20.81 -14.27
C THR A 570 -40.18 -19.44 -13.65
N SER A 571 -39.02 -19.27 -13.01
CA SER A 571 -38.64 -18.02 -12.37
C SER A 571 -38.31 -16.91 -13.39
N GLY A 572 -38.85 -15.71 -13.14
CA GLY A 572 -38.70 -14.54 -14.02
C GLY A 572 -37.35 -13.84 -13.92
N SER A 573 -37.14 -12.81 -14.74
CA SER A 573 -35.90 -12.00 -14.79
C SER A 573 -35.54 -11.27 -13.49
N GLU A 574 -36.47 -11.21 -12.53
CA GLU A 574 -36.27 -10.59 -11.22
C GLU A 574 -35.74 -11.58 -10.17
N SER A 575 -35.42 -12.82 -10.54
CA SER A 575 -34.92 -13.86 -9.62
C SER A 575 -33.39 -13.85 -9.42
N TRP A 576 -32.96 -14.52 -8.35
CA TRP A 576 -31.56 -14.68 -7.94
C TRP A 576 -31.18 -16.15 -7.84
N GLU A 577 -30.04 -16.56 -8.37
CA GLU A 577 -29.56 -17.94 -8.34
C GLU A 577 -28.38 -18.12 -7.39
N VAL A 578 -28.33 -19.27 -6.71
CA VAL A 578 -27.22 -19.62 -5.82
C VAL A 578 -26.22 -20.53 -6.51
N PHE A 579 -24.95 -20.15 -6.41
CA PHE A 579 -23.82 -20.91 -6.92
C PHE A 579 -22.78 -21.11 -5.84
N SER A 580 -22.02 -22.21 -5.93
CA SER A 580 -20.89 -22.46 -5.04
C SER A 580 -19.69 -23.04 -5.76
N VAL A 581 -18.52 -22.96 -5.11
CA VAL A 581 -17.30 -23.63 -5.54
C VAL A 581 -16.78 -24.49 -4.41
N ARG A 582 -16.34 -25.70 -4.75
CA ARG A 582 -15.82 -26.69 -3.81
C ARG A 582 -14.54 -26.22 -3.10
N GLY A 583 -14.27 -26.82 -1.95
CA GLY A 583 -13.16 -26.51 -1.06
C GLY A 583 -11.78 -26.67 -1.70
N ASP A 584 -11.66 -27.68 -2.58
CA ASP A 584 -10.46 -27.99 -3.36
C ASP A 584 -10.26 -27.08 -4.59
N GLY A 585 -11.22 -26.18 -4.86
CA GLY A 585 -11.19 -25.28 -6.01
C GLY A 585 -11.68 -25.89 -7.32
N THR A 586 -12.13 -27.14 -7.33
CA THR A 586 -12.78 -27.76 -8.50
C THR A 586 -14.17 -27.15 -8.73
N GLY A 587 -14.62 -27.13 -9.99
CA GLY A 587 -15.86 -26.42 -10.40
C GLY A 587 -15.72 -24.89 -10.56
N GLY A 588 -14.52 -24.40 -10.92
CA GLY A 588 -14.12 -22.97 -10.90
C GLY A 588 -14.82 -21.98 -11.85
N TRP A 589 -14.47 -20.68 -11.72
CA TRP A 589 -15.10 -19.53 -12.41
C TRP A 589 -14.31 -19.07 -13.67
N VAL A 590 -14.93 -18.97 -14.86
CA VAL A 590 -14.50 -18.07 -15.97
C VAL A 590 -15.71 -17.53 -16.76
N ARG A 591 -15.62 -16.27 -17.21
CA ARG A 591 -16.68 -15.44 -17.85
C ARG A 591 -17.01 -15.90 -19.29
N ARG A 592 -18.30 -16.02 -19.66
CA ARG A 592 -18.76 -15.88 -21.06
C ARG A 592 -18.63 -14.40 -21.44
N ALA A 593 -17.82 -14.06 -22.43
CA ALA A 593 -18.01 -12.80 -23.13
C ALA A 593 -19.29 -12.93 -23.97
N SER A 594 -20.28 -12.08 -23.71
CA SER A 594 -21.49 -11.95 -24.53
C SER A 594 -21.09 -11.45 -25.92
N SER A 595 -21.41 -12.24 -26.93
CA SER A 595 -21.30 -11.87 -28.34
C SER A 595 -22.33 -10.79 -28.67
N VAL A 596 -21.90 -9.54 -28.69
CA VAL A 596 -22.51 -8.50 -29.52
C VAL A 596 -21.41 -7.88 -30.37
N PHE A 597 -20.98 -8.58 -31.42
CA PHE A 597 -20.54 -7.96 -32.66
C PHE A 597 -20.62 -8.99 -33.78
N LYS A 598 -21.51 -8.71 -34.74
CA LYS A 598 -21.75 -9.51 -35.93
C LYS A 598 -20.68 -9.13 -36.95
N GLY A 599 -19.83 -10.09 -37.33
CA GLY A 599 -19.09 -10.06 -38.59
C GLY A 599 -17.62 -9.65 -38.53
N ARG A 600 -16.73 -10.61 -38.24
CA ARG A 600 -15.53 -10.88 -39.04
C ARG A 600 -14.96 -12.24 -38.64
N GLU A 601 -14.84 -13.14 -39.59
CA GLU A 601 -14.17 -14.43 -39.41
C GLU A 601 -12.68 -14.21 -39.19
N ASP A 602 -12.21 -14.38 -37.97
CA ASP A 602 -10.82 -14.71 -37.69
C ASP A 602 -10.80 -15.80 -36.62
N LYS A 603 -10.08 -16.89 -36.90
CA LYS A 603 -10.03 -18.11 -36.10
C LYS A 603 -9.51 -17.82 -34.69
N ALA A 604 -10.40 -17.82 -33.70
CA ALA A 604 -10.06 -17.89 -32.29
C ALA A 604 -10.03 -19.35 -31.83
N ASP A 605 -8.98 -19.70 -31.08
CA ASP A 605 -8.80 -20.97 -30.38
C ASP A 605 -10.07 -21.41 -29.63
N GLU A 606 -10.45 -22.68 -29.82
CA GLU A 606 -11.50 -23.36 -29.07
C GLU A 606 -11.06 -23.56 -27.61
N GLY A 607 -11.27 -22.53 -26.78
CA GLY A 607 -11.10 -22.59 -25.33
C GLY A 607 -12.25 -23.33 -24.65
N VAL A 608 -11.93 -24.46 -24.02
CA VAL A 608 -12.81 -25.38 -23.29
C VAL A 608 -13.71 -24.68 -22.25
N ARG A 609 -15.04 -24.88 -22.37
CA ARG A 609 -16.09 -24.49 -21.40
C ARG A 609 -16.01 -25.38 -20.15
N GLY A 610 -15.87 -24.81 -18.96
CA GLY A 610 -15.99 -25.53 -17.67
C GLY A 610 -17.29 -25.18 -16.92
N PRO A 611 -17.95 -26.12 -16.20
CA PRO A 611 -19.26 -25.89 -15.58
C PRO A 611 -19.16 -25.17 -14.22
N GLN A 612 -20.01 -24.16 -14.00
CA GLN A 612 -20.41 -23.72 -12.66
C GLN A 612 -21.13 -24.89 -11.96
N GLU A 613 -21.03 -25.00 -10.62
CA GLU A 613 -21.91 -25.90 -9.86
C GLU A 613 -23.11 -25.10 -9.35
N PRO A 614 -24.20 -25.05 -10.13
CA PRO A 614 -25.43 -24.47 -9.64
C PRO A 614 -25.96 -25.27 -8.45
N ARG A 615 -26.69 -24.61 -7.55
CA ARG A 615 -27.30 -25.28 -6.39
C ARG A 615 -28.80 -25.43 -6.57
N SER A 616 -29.26 -26.65 -6.37
CA SER A 616 -30.69 -26.97 -6.23
C SER A 616 -31.13 -26.67 -4.78
N LEU A 617 -32.40 -26.31 -4.64
CA LEU A 617 -33.00 -26.03 -3.33
C LEU A 617 -33.78 -27.25 -2.87
N LEU A 618 -33.59 -27.67 -1.62
CA LEU A 618 -34.34 -28.78 -1.01
C LEU A 618 -35.80 -28.41 -0.75
N SER A 619 -36.08 -27.12 -0.57
CA SER A 619 -37.43 -26.61 -0.34
C SER A 619 -37.53 -25.14 -0.75
N ALA A 620 -38.76 -24.62 -0.81
CA ALA A 620 -39.00 -23.20 -1.09
C ALA A 620 -38.33 -22.32 -0.01
N PRO A 621 -37.71 -21.19 -0.37
CA PRO A 621 -37.06 -20.30 0.58
C PRO A 621 -38.03 -19.85 1.68
N ARG A 622 -37.56 -19.86 2.92
CA ARG A 622 -38.29 -19.33 4.07
C ARG A 622 -38.00 -17.84 4.21
N ILE A 623 -39.04 -17.02 4.11
CA ILE A 623 -38.93 -15.55 4.16
C ILE A 623 -39.52 -15.03 5.47
N VAL A 624 -38.77 -14.19 6.17
CA VAL A 624 -39.19 -13.52 7.40
C VAL A 624 -39.00 -12.00 7.23
N PRO A 625 -40.08 -11.22 7.11
CA PRO A 625 -39.98 -9.75 7.13
C PRO A 625 -39.42 -9.28 8.48
N LEU A 626 -38.44 -8.39 8.46
CA LEU A 626 -37.86 -7.78 9.67
C LEU A 626 -38.39 -6.35 9.87
N ASP A 627 -38.49 -5.59 8.78
CA ASP A 627 -39.09 -4.27 8.73
C ASP A 627 -39.75 -4.00 7.37
N ALA A 628 -40.16 -2.75 7.10
CA ALA A 628 -40.84 -2.37 5.87
C ALA A 628 -39.98 -2.50 4.59
N THR A 629 -38.67 -2.63 4.72
CA THR A 629 -37.68 -2.59 3.63
C THR A 629 -36.65 -3.72 3.69
N THR A 630 -36.62 -4.47 4.80
CA THR A 630 -35.62 -5.49 5.12
C THR A 630 -36.30 -6.79 5.49
N LEU A 631 -35.76 -7.89 4.98
CA LEU A 631 -36.19 -9.25 5.29
C LEU A 631 -34.99 -10.16 5.54
N SER A 632 -35.29 -11.35 6.05
CA SER A 632 -34.37 -12.49 6.13
C SER A 632 -34.92 -13.61 5.23
N VAL A 633 -34.07 -14.16 4.36
CA VAL A 633 -34.39 -15.31 3.50
C VAL A 633 -33.46 -16.45 3.86
N THR A 634 -34.03 -17.57 4.31
CA THR A 634 -33.31 -18.83 4.54
C THR A 634 -33.57 -19.80 3.40
N ILE A 635 -32.50 -20.37 2.89
CA ILE A 635 -32.47 -21.26 1.73
C ILE A 635 -31.80 -22.55 2.16
N SER A 636 -32.49 -23.67 2.02
CA SER A 636 -31.91 -25.00 2.24
C SER A 636 -31.38 -25.55 0.92
N LEU A 637 -30.06 -25.75 0.86
CA LEU A 637 -29.33 -26.16 -0.32
C LEU A 637 -29.15 -27.68 -0.34
N GLU A 638 -29.27 -28.28 -1.52
CA GLU A 638 -28.87 -29.68 -1.69
C GLU A 638 -27.38 -29.86 -1.34
N PRO A 639 -27.01 -30.91 -0.59
CA PRO A 639 -25.63 -31.21 -0.29
C PRO A 639 -24.84 -31.51 -1.58
N ILE A 640 -23.61 -31.01 -1.65
CA ILE A 640 -22.67 -31.44 -2.69
C ILE A 640 -22.00 -32.70 -2.19
N LEU A 641 -22.14 -33.81 -2.91
CA LEU A 641 -21.51 -35.08 -2.56
C LEU A 641 -20.32 -35.36 -3.49
N THR A 642 -19.25 -35.94 -2.95
CA THR A 642 -18.16 -36.52 -3.74
C THR A 642 -18.46 -37.99 -3.99
N PRO A 643 -18.33 -38.51 -5.24
CA PRO A 643 -18.39 -39.94 -5.47
C PRO A 643 -17.26 -40.61 -4.70
N THR A 644 -17.57 -41.49 -3.75
CA THR A 644 -16.58 -42.33 -3.09
C THR A 644 -16.35 -43.57 -3.94
N THR A 645 -15.20 -43.64 -4.62
CA THR A 645 -14.75 -44.87 -5.27
C THR A 645 -13.89 -45.66 -4.30
N TYR A 646 -14.28 -46.91 -4.05
CA TYR A 646 -13.43 -47.90 -3.38
C TYR A 646 -13.12 -49.01 -4.39
N ALA A 647 -11.85 -49.41 -4.50
CA ALA A 647 -11.47 -50.57 -5.30
C ALA A 647 -11.64 -51.82 -4.43
N LEU A 648 -12.51 -52.74 -4.84
CA LEU A 648 -12.50 -54.11 -4.31
C LEU A 648 -11.32 -54.86 -4.95
N GLU A 649 -10.50 -55.52 -4.14
CA GLU A 649 -9.20 -56.08 -4.58
C GLU A 649 -9.31 -57.18 -5.65
N ASP A 650 -10.49 -57.78 -5.90
CA ASP A 650 -10.59 -58.97 -6.76
C ASP A 650 -11.60 -58.92 -7.92
N GLU A 651 -12.40 -57.87 -8.09
CA GLU A 651 -13.28 -57.76 -9.26
C GLU A 651 -13.30 -56.31 -9.74
N GLY A 652 -12.91 -56.07 -11.00
CA GLY A 652 -12.78 -54.74 -11.62
C GLY A 652 -14.08 -53.95 -11.82
N ASN A 653 -15.08 -54.15 -10.95
CA ASN A 653 -16.28 -53.34 -10.88
C ASN A 653 -16.10 -52.28 -9.78
N ILE A 654 -16.04 -51.02 -10.20
CA ILE A 654 -16.05 -49.86 -9.33
C ILE A 654 -17.51 -49.65 -8.92
N GLU A 655 -17.89 -50.07 -7.71
CA GLU A 655 -19.13 -49.59 -7.11
C GLU A 655 -18.88 -48.18 -6.55
N ILE A 656 -19.64 -47.22 -7.06
CA ILE A 656 -19.72 -45.87 -6.54
C ILE A 656 -20.78 -45.91 -5.44
N ASP A 657 -20.35 -45.71 -4.20
CA ASP A 657 -21.27 -45.54 -3.09
C ASP A 657 -22.13 -44.28 -3.32
N GLU A 658 -23.47 -44.46 -3.36
CA GLU A 658 -24.45 -43.39 -3.60
C GLU A 658 -24.50 -42.37 -2.45
N GLU A 659 -23.93 -42.69 -1.29
CA GLU A 659 -24.02 -41.90 -0.04
C GLU A 659 -22.82 -40.94 0.15
N GLY A 660 -22.13 -40.61 -0.95
CA GLY A 660 -20.88 -39.85 -1.02
C GLY A 660 -20.68 -38.73 0.02
N ARG A 661 -19.43 -38.44 0.40
CA ARG A 661 -19.14 -37.47 1.47
C ARG A 661 -19.53 -36.04 1.08
N GLU A 662 -20.18 -35.33 2.02
CA GLU A 662 -20.49 -33.90 1.88
C GLU A 662 -19.22 -33.07 1.66
N VAL A 663 -19.27 -32.21 0.65
CA VAL A 663 -18.16 -31.39 0.20
C VAL A 663 -18.26 -30.01 0.82
N ALA A 664 -17.20 -29.60 1.52
CA ALA A 664 -17.06 -28.24 1.97
C ALA A 664 -16.91 -27.30 0.78
N ILE A 665 -17.56 -26.13 0.82
CA ILE A 665 -17.43 -25.09 -0.20
C ILE A 665 -16.45 -24.02 0.23
N ARG A 666 -15.74 -23.44 -0.74
CA ARG A 666 -14.83 -22.31 -0.55
C ARG A 666 -15.46 -20.99 -0.94
N LYS A 667 -16.37 -20.99 -1.93
CA LYS A 667 -17.05 -19.78 -2.39
C LYS A 667 -18.54 -20.05 -2.49
N ILE A 668 -19.35 -19.06 -2.15
CA ILE A 668 -20.80 -19.05 -2.38
C ILE A 668 -21.20 -17.69 -2.93
N LYS A 669 -22.08 -17.66 -3.93
CA LYS A 669 -22.55 -16.42 -4.56
C LYS A 669 -24.02 -16.49 -4.91
N VAL A 670 -24.62 -15.31 -4.96
CA VAL A 670 -25.98 -15.07 -5.43
C VAL A 670 -25.86 -14.23 -6.70
N VAL A 671 -26.39 -14.73 -7.81
CA VAL A 671 -26.24 -14.15 -9.15
C VAL A 671 -27.61 -13.73 -9.69
N SER A 672 -27.70 -12.55 -10.28
CA SER A 672 -28.95 -12.04 -10.84
C SER A 672 -29.23 -12.64 -12.22
N ARG A 673 -30.42 -13.24 -12.43
CA ARG A 673 -30.83 -13.73 -13.77
C ARG A 673 -31.17 -12.60 -14.76
N GLY A 674 -31.46 -11.40 -14.26
CA GLY A 674 -31.91 -10.28 -15.09
C GLY A 674 -31.72 -8.93 -14.43
N ARG A 675 -32.26 -7.88 -15.05
CA ARG A 675 -32.14 -6.53 -14.51
C ARG A 675 -33.10 -6.30 -13.35
N LYS A 676 -32.58 -5.84 -12.23
CA LYS A 676 -33.36 -5.42 -11.06
C LYS A 676 -33.84 -3.98 -11.20
N ARG A 677 -34.95 -3.68 -10.53
CA ARG A 677 -35.50 -2.32 -10.48
C ARG A 677 -34.81 -1.49 -9.41
N GLU A 678 -34.60 -2.09 -8.25
CA GLU A 678 -34.05 -1.44 -7.06
C GLU A 678 -32.60 -1.85 -6.82
N ARG A 679 -31.91 -1.06 -6.00
CA ARG A 679 -30.59 -1.41 -5.47
C ARG A 679 -30.73 -2.58 -4.49
N VAL A 680 -29.79 -3.52 -4.56
CA VAL A 680 -29.71 -4.60 -3.57
C VAL A 680 -29.01 -4.10 -2.31
N ARG A 681 -29.55 -4.50 -1.15
CA ARG A 681 -28.89 -4.31 0.15
C ARG A 681 -28.58 -5.65 0.79
N VAL A 682 -27.39 -5.77 1.37
CA VAL A 682 -26.93 -6.94 2.12
C VAL A 682 -26.43 -6.47 3.48
N CYS A 683 -27.04 -7.00 4.54
CA CYS A 683 -26.79 -6.57 5.93
C CYS A 683 -26.15 -7.68 6.77
N GLY A 684 -26.25 -8.95 6.33
CA GLY A 684 -25.66 -10.05 7.08
C GLY A 684 -25.92 -11.41 6.47
N TRP A 685 -25.12 -12.36 6.92
CA TRP A 685 -25.11 -13.75 6.47
C TRP A 685 -25.21 -14.69 7.66
N ASP A 686 -25.90 -15.81 7.49
CA ASP A 686 -25.86 -16.95 8.40
C ASP A 686 -25.64 -18.23 7.57
N LEU A 687 -24.53 -18.94 7.81
CA LEU A 687 -24.21 -20.22 7.20
C LEU A 687 -24.24 -21.29 8.30
N ASP A 688 -25.34 -22.01 8.45
CA ASP A 688 -25.54 -23.03 9.49
C ASP A 688 -25.20 -22.55 10.92
N GLY A 689 -25.65 -21.35 11.29
CA GLY A 689 -25.40 -20.71 12.59
C GLY A 689 -24.11 -19.88 12.64
N TRP A 690 -23.28 -19.94 11.59
CA TRP A 690 -22.09 -19.08 11.47
C TRP A 690 -22.46 -17.74 10.86
N ARG A 691 -22.35 -16.67 11.66
CA ARG A 691 -22.84 -15.34 11.29
C ARG A 691 -21.72 -14.35 11.00
N VAL A 692 -21.94 -13.52 9.98
CA VAL A 692 -21.11 -12.35 9.62
C VAL A 692 -21.93 -11.18 9.13
#